data_AF-A0A7X1D9G2-F1
#
_entry.id   AF-A0A7X1D9G2-F1
#
_cell.length_a   1.000
_cell.length_b   1.000
_cell.length_c   1.000
_cell.angle_alpha   90.00
_cell.angle_beta   90.00
_cell.angle_gamma   90.00
#
_symmetry.space_group_name_H-M   'P 1'
#
loop_
_entity.id
_entity.type
_entity.pdbx_description
1 polymer ?
#
loop_
_entity_poly.entity_id
_entity_poly.type
_entity_poly.pdbx_seq_one_letter_code
_entity_poly.pdbx_strand_id
1 'polypeptide(L)'
;MQDDSIYVPKAEREGTFTGDLHAEDDNEAPIPDRSRLLNAKAAYPNVNNYIKSNNFKTSALSSQIQTQFTKFNYRNGYGKPEGVVLHETANPNSTIQNEIDYMSRNWENAFVHSFVDKGNIIQIHPTDYGVWGAGRFANARFVQYELVEHSTFDEFARSINNYAYYTAYILDKYKLPIDSAETDGVGTVWTHNAVSKYLGGTTHTDPIGYFNKWGYSYNEFLTLVTEKYNAMSKDTILSNVAFTTTTYANVKTASGNTVWSAPFNTSGSKEVNPLSSYTGKNMKLLRTAKTQSGTWYQFAIDGKTIGWVEDKAVNIFYTPSMESTANLTRYVIVPTESTYYFPVIDSSVRKGNLSAYTNKPLTVHKQITLNGTLWYRVLNGSEAVGWVRASSLTTTAYDQIQYDKAMAATTYANVKTATGNNVWTVPNGTLGAKVVNPLSSYTGKNLKLLREMKTTKGIWYQFAIDGRTIGWVDSKAVNIFYTPSMESTANLPRYVALPKDSIYYFPVADTSTRRGDLTKYLNIKLTVHKQITLNGTLWYRLMNGSESIGWVRAVAVTPTNYDQPVYNKTVTAYGRTKTTANQYIWSIVPNTYGINTKVAPLSNYSGKKLRILREAKTTGGLYYQISSNGTVLGWVNASSLTKFYDNLIAEKTVNLTKKVANTSGVLYSFPVDDPPIKLGTLSKFANVTLTADRQANIEGKVWYRLKNGNTVIGWTLLANLK
;
A
#
# COMPACT_ATOMS: atom_id res chain seq x y z
N MET A 1 -28.30 4.18 40.82
CA MET A 1 -28.84 2.91 40.30
C MET A 1 -30.32 2.95 40.60
N GLN A 2 -31.18 2.76 39.59
CA GLN A 2 -32.62 2.63 39.83
C GLN A 2 -32.83 1.28 40.54
N ASP A 3 -33.68 1.27 41.56
CA ASP A 3 -34.04 0.06 42.27
C ASP A 3 -34.99 -0.77 41.39
N ASP A 4 -34.42 -1.71 40.64
CA ASP A 4 -35.16 -2.58 39.72
C ASP A 4 -35.98 -3.67 40.44
N SER A 5 -35.91 -3.73 41.78
CA SER A 5 -36.69 -4.69 42.56
C SER A 5 -38.20 -4.49 42.42
N ILE A 6 -38.66 -3.26 42.14
CA ILE A 6 -40.09 -2.96 41.97
C ILE A 6 -40.76 -3.77 40.84
N TYR A 7 -39.99 -4.29 39.89
CA TYR A 7 -40.47 -5.12 38.78
C TYR A 7 -40.64 -6.61 39.12
N VAL A 8 -40.10 -7.06 40.25
CA VAL A 8 -40.26 -8.41 40.80
C VAL A 8 -41.54 -8.44 41.65
N PRO A 9 -42.41 -9.47 41.57
CA PRO A 9 -43.58 -9.59 42.44
C PRO A 9 -43.27 -9.42 43.92
N LYS A 10 -44.22 -8.86 44.69
CA LYS A 10 -44.03 -8.63 46.13
C LYS A 10 -43.73 -9.94 46.87
N ALA A 11 -44.49 -10.99 46.59
CA ALA A 11 -44.29 -12.29 47.24
C ALA A 11 -42.93 -12.92 46.92
N GLU A 12 -42.41 -12.72 45.71
CA GLU A 12 -41.06 -13.18 45.33
C GLU A 12 -39.97 -12.39 46.06
N ARG A 13 -40.12 -11.06 46.18
CA ARG A 13 -39.19 -10.22 46.95
C ARG A 13 -39.17 -10.58 48.44
N GLU A 14 -40.31 -10.97 49.00
CA GLU A 14 -40.50 -11.27 50.42
C GLU A 14 -40.29 -12.75 50.75
N GLY A 15 -40.00 -13.59 49.74
CA GLY A 15 -39.77 -15.04 49.92
C GLY A 15 -41.03 -15.83 50.28
N THR A 16 -42.22 -15.27 50.05
CA THR A 16 -43.54 -15.88 50.27
C THR A 16 -44.18 -16.41 48.99
N PHE A 17 -43.46 -16.36 47.87
CA PHE A 17 -43.90 -16.85 46.57
C PHE A 17 -44.16 -18.36 46.60
N THR A 18 -45.35 -18.75 46.15
CA THR A 18 -45.83 -20.15 46.20
C THR A 18 -45.77 -20.85 44.84
N GLY A 19 -45.05 -20.28 43.86
CA GLY A 19 -45.08 -20.76 42.48
C GLY A 19 -46.18 -20.08 41.67
N ASP A 20 -46.05 -20.10 40.35
CA ASP A 20 -47.02 -19.47 39.45
C ASP A 20 -48.43 -20.00 39.66
N LEU A 21 -49.40 -19.10 39.57
CA LEU A 21 -50.80 -19.29 39.94
C LEU A 21 -51.57 -20.34 39.10
N HIS A 22 -50.90 -21.01 38.15
CA HIS A 22 -51.40 -22.16 37.37
C HIS A 22 -50.37 -23.29 37.15
N ALA A 23 -49.26 -23.34 37.92
CA ALA A 23 -48.14 -24.27 37.68
C ALA A 23 -48.29 -25.67 38.31
N GLU A 24 -49.49 -26.27 38.29
CA GLU A 24 -49.63 -27.72 38.54
C GLU A 24 -50.01 -28.44 37.24
N ASP A 25 -49.16 -28.36 36.20
CA ASP A 25 -48.85 -29.49 35.28
C ASP A 25 -47.86 -29.17 34.13
N ASP A 26 -47.11 -28.07 34.16
CA ASP A 26 -46.11 -27.78 33.11
C ASP A 26 -44.77 -28.50 33.37
N ASN A 27 -44.82 -29.84 33.42
CA ASN A 27 -43.65 -30.66 33.13
C ASN A 27 -43.22 -30.39 31.69
N GLU A 28 -41.93 -30.10 31.46
CA GLU A 28 -41.27 -29.87 30.16
C GLU A 28 -42.11 -30.32 28.95
N ALA A 29 -42.93 -29.41 28.40
CA ALA A 29 -43.65 -29.71 27.18
C ALA A 29 -42.66 -29.59 26.00
N PRO A 30 -42.51 -30.65 25.19
CA PRO A 30 -41.55 -30.67 24.10
C PRO A 30 -41.98 -29.71 22.98
N ILE A 31 -40.97 -29.23 22.24
CA ILE A 31 -40.96 -28.69 20.86
C ILE A 31 -42.36 -28.54 20.23
N PRO A 32 -42.74 -27.36 19.68
CA PRO A 32 -44.08 -27.11 19.15
C PRO A 32 -44.56 -28.27 18.29
N ASP A 33 -45.58 -28.97 18.80
CA ASP A 33 -46.11 -30.18 18.17
C ASP A 33 -46.80 -29.80 16.86
N ARG A 34 -45.98 -29.73 15.81
CA ARG A 34 -46.38 -29.40 14.44
C ARG A 34 -47.50 -30.33 13.98
N SER A 35 -47.58 -31.55 14.52
CA SER A 35 -48.62 -32.52 14.20
C SER A 35 -49.97 -32.12 14.79
N ARG A 36 -50.02 -31.60 16.03
CA ARG A 36 -51.25 -31.07 16.64
C ARG A 36 -51.81 -29.87 15.88
N LEU A 37 -50.96 -28.91 15.50
CA LEU A 37 -51.40 -27.76 14.71
C LEU A 37 -51.94 -28.19 13.33
N LEU A 38 -51.27 -29.12 12.65
CA LEU A 38 -51.72 -29.63 11.34
C LEU A 38 -53.04 -30.40 11.45
N ASN A 39 -53.20 -31.22 12.48
CA ASN A 39 -54.44 -31.96 12.73
C ASN A 39 -55.60 -31.01 13.06
N ALA A 40 -55.38 -30.00 13.92
CA ALA A 40 -56.40 -29.01 14.25
C ALA A 40 -56.77 -28.11 13.05
N LYS A 41 -55.80 -27.74 12.20
CA LYS A 41 -56.06 -27.02 10.93
C LYS A 41 -56.92 -27.81 9.94
N ALA A 42 -56.89 -29.13 9.99
CA ALA A 42 -57.80 -29.97 9.22
C ALA A 42 -59.19 -30.09 9.86
N ALA A 43 -59.28 -29.95 11.19
CA ALA A 43 -60.52 -30.12 11.95
C ALA A 43 -61.37 -28.84 12.07
N TYR A 44 -60.76 -27.65 12.02
CA TYR A 44 -61.44 -26.36 12.22
C TYR A 44 -61.32 -25.42 11.02
N PRO A 45 -62.31 -24.53 10.79
CA PRO A 45 -62.19 -23.46 9.79
C PRO A 45 -61.02 -22.52 10.08
N ASN A 46 -60.54 -21.80 9.06
CA ASN A 46 -59.60 -20.70 9.30
C ASN A 46 -60.27 -19.60 10.14
N VAL A 47 -59.71 -19.36 11.34
CA VAL A 47 -60.30 -18.48 12.36
C VAL A 47 -60.45 -17.04 11.86
N ASN A 48 -59.43 -16.46 11.21
CA ASN A 48 -59.52 -15.09 10.69
C ASN A 48 -60.61 -14.94 9.62
N ASN A 49 -60.71 -15.91 8.71
CA ASN A 49 -61.77 -15.92 7.70
C ASN A 49 -63.15 -16.09 8.34
N TYR A 50 -63.27 -16.95 9.34
CA TYR A 50 -64.52 -17.16 10.08
C TYR A 50 -64.97 -15.90 10.84
N ILE A 51 -64.05 -15.20 11.50
CA ILE A 51 -64.32 -13.92 12.17
C ILE A 51 -64.86 -12.89 11.17
N LYS A 52 -64.23 -12.79 10.00
CA LYS A 52 -64.61 -11.85 8.93
C LYS A 52 -65.95 -12.21 8.30
N SER A 53 -66.16 -13.48 7.96
CA SER A 53 -67.40 -13.94 7.31
C SER A 53 -68.61 -13.77 8.19
N ASN A 54 -68.44 -13.91 9.51
CA ASN A 54 -69.51 -13.72 10.49
C ASN A 54 -69.62 -12.27 11.01
N ASN A 55 -68.78 -11.35 10.51
CA ASN A 55 -68.78 -9.92 10.86
C ASN A 55 -68.85 -9.67 12.39
N PHE A 56 -67.99 -10.35 13.15
CA PHE A 56 -67.99 -10.23 14.61
C PHE A 56 -67.68 -8.81 15.08
N LYS A 57 -68.59 -8.25 15.87
CA LYS A 57 -68.35 -6.99 16.58
C LYS A 57 -67.38 -7.21 17.73
N THR A 58 -66.54 -6.21 17.99
CA THR A 58 -65.63 -6.19 19.13
C THR A 58 -66.38 -5.71 20.38
N SER A 59 -66.09 -6.32 21.51
CA SER A 59 -66.65 -5.89 22.80
C SER A 59 -66.13 -4.51 23.20
N ALA A 60 -66.96 -3.76 23.92
CA ALA A 60 -66.53 -2.47 24.48
C ALA A 60 -65.54 -2.69 25.63
N LEU A 61 -64.53 -1.83 25.71
CA LEU A 61 -63.63 -1.78 26.86
C LEU A 61 -64.41 -1.33 28.09
N SER A 62 -64.39 -2.14 29.13
CA SER A 62 -64.95 -1.83 30.45
C SER A 62 -63.84 -1.90 31.50
N SER A 63 -64.11 -1.39 32.71
CA SER A 63 -63.11 -1.32 33.77
C SER A 63 -63.64 -1.84 35.11
N GLN A 64 -62.83 -2.66 35.78
CA GLN A 64 -63.00 -3.15 37.15
C GLN A 64 -61.67 -2.96 37.91
N ILE A 65 -61.23 -1.71 38.04
CA ILE A 65 -59.90 -1.38 38.59
C ILE A 65 -59.77 -1.84 40.04
N GLN A 66 -58.74 -2.62 40.32
CA GLN A 66 -58.40 -3.09 41.66
C GLN A 66 -57.50 -2.05 42.35
N THR A 67 -57.97 -1.48 43.45
CA THR A 67 -57.27 -0.39 44.15
C THR A 67 -56.08 -0.87 44.96
N GLN A 68 -56.06 -2.15 45.35
CA GLN A 68 -54.99 -2.77 46.11
C GLN A 68 -53.73 -3.08 45.28
N PHE A 69 -53.82 -3.03 43.94
CA PHE A 69 -52.67 -3.34 43.09
C PHE A 69 -51.61 -2.24 43.15
N THR A 70 -50.34 -2.65 43.24
CA THR A 70 -49.22 -1.72 43.26
C THR A 70 -49.11 -0.97 41.93
N LYS A 71 -48.89 0.35 41.99
CA LYS A 71 -48.64 1.19 40.81
C LYS A 71 -47.16 1.56 40.73
N PHE A 72 -46.50 1.20 39.64
CA PHE A 72 -45.10 1.55 39.40
C PHE A 72 -44.86 1.89 37.92
N ASN A 73 -43.88 2.75 37.67
CA ASN A 73 -43.59 3.21 36.31
C ASN A 73 -42.85 2.14 35.51
N TYR A 74 -43.09 2.09 34.20
CA TYR A 74 -42.19 1.45 33.26
C TYR A 74 -40.77 2.03 33.35
N ARG A 75 -39.77 1.32 32.85
CA ARG A 75 -38.37 1.76 32.89
C ARG A 75 -38.11 3.10 32.17
N ASN A 76 -38.99 3.49 31.25
CA ASN A 76 -38.92 4.78 30.54
C ASN A 76 -39.80 5.88 31.17
N GLY A 77 -40.47 5.59 32.30
CA GLY A 77 -41.36 6.47 33.03
C GLY A 77 -42.85 6.16 32.85
N TYR A 78 -43.69 6.94 33.52
CA TYR A 78 -45.15 6.84 33.46
C TYR A 78 -45.68 6.93 32.02
N GLY A 79 -46.60 6.03 31.65
CA GLY A 79 -47.27 6.05 30.34
C GLY A 79 -46.36 5.73 29.15
N LYS A 80 -45.19 5.12 29.38
CA LYS A 80 -44.22 4.77 28.31
C LYS A 80 -43.92 3.27 28.23
N PRO A 81 -44.93 2.41 27.96
CA PRO A 81 -44.66 1.03 27.60
C PRO A 81 -43.92 0.96 26.25
N GLU A 82 -43.20 -0.12 26.06
CA GLU A 82 -42.42 -0.42 24.85
C GLU A 82 -43.14 -1.42 23.92
N GLY A 83 -44.27 -1.97 24.38
CA GLY A 83 -44.97 -3.05 23.70
C GLY A 83 -46.03 -3.70 24.57
N VAL A 84 -46.49 -4.87 24.13
CA VAL A 84 -47.48 -5.71 24.81
C VAL A 84 -46.98 -7.14 24.96
N VAL A 85 -47.42 -7.85 26.01
CA VAL A 85 -47.26 -9.31 26.14
C VAL A 85 -48.61 -9.98 26.02
N LEU A 86 -48.65 -11.01 25.18
CA LEU A 86 -49.81 -11.85 24.94
C LEU A 86 -49.73 -13.08 25.85
N HIS A 87 -50.80 -13.29 26.60
CA HIS A 87 -51.00 -14.41 27.53
C HIS A 87 -52.30 -15.17 27.29
N GLU A 88 -52.39 -16.36 27.88
CA GLU A 88 -53.65 -17.03 28.21
C GLU A 88 -53.68 -17.49 29.67
N THR A 89 -54.87 -17.85 30.14
CA THR A 89 -55.14 -18.20 31.54
C THR A 89 -54.78 -19.63 31.95
N ALA A 90 -54.42 -20.48 30.99
CA ALA A 90 -54.14 -21.92 31.09
C ALA A 90 -55.23 -22.77 31.80
N ASN A 91 -56.43 -22.21 31.92
CA ASN A 91 -57.53 -22.78 32.68
C ASN A 91 -58.79 -22.91 31.82
N PRO A 92 -59.06 -24.08 31.22
CA PRO A 92 -60.18 -24.26 30.30
C PRO A 92 -61.56 -24.19 30.97
N ASN A 93 -61.62 -24.17 32.31
CA ASN A 93 -62.84 -24.24 33.08
C ASN A 93 -63.18 -22.92 33.80
N SER A 94 -62.35 -21.88 33.69
CA SER A 94 -62.61 -20.61 34.35
C SER A 94 -63.47 -19.67 33.50
N THR A 95 -64.08 -18.70 34.20
CA THR A 95 -64.68 -17.53 33.57
C THR A 95 -63.81 -16.32 33.82
N ILE A 96 -63.99 -15.26 33.01
CA ILE A 96 -63.27 -13.99 33.21
C ILE A 96 -63.40 -13.45 34.64
N GLN A 97 -64.56 -13.61 35.28
CA GLN A 97 -64.75 -13.16 36.66
C GLN A 97 -64.02 -14.06 37.66
N ASN A 98 -63.96 -15.38 37.44
CA ASN A 98 -63.18 -16.27 38.30
C ASN A 98 -61.70 -15.90 38.28
N GLU A 99 -61.17 -15.57 37.10
CA GLU A 99 -59.77 -15.16 36.96
C GLU A 99 -59.50 -13.80 37.61
N ILE A 100 -60.38 -12.81 37.41
CA ILE A 100 -60.27 -11.50 38.07
C ILE A 100 -60.34 -11.66 39.59
N ASP A 101 -61.28 -12.44 40.12
CA ASP A 101 -61.45 -12.64 41.57
C ASP A 101 -60.26 -13.39 42.18
N TYR A 102 -59.69 -14.36 41.47
CA TYR A 102 -58.53 -15.11 41.90
C TYR A 102 -57.27 -14.24 41.88
N MET A 103 -57.02 -13.52 40.78
CA MET A 103 -55.91 -12.58 40.67
C MET A 103 -56.00 -11.46 41.70
N SER A 104 -57.21 -10.94 41.97
CA SER A 104 -57.41 -9.89 42.98
C SER A 104 -57.06 -10.31 44.39
N ARG A 105 -57.23 -11.61 44.72
CA ARG A 105 -56.84 -12.21 46.01
C ARG A 105 -55.34 -12.54 46.08
N ASN A 106 -54.72 -12.88 44.95
CA ASN A 106 -53.34 -13.36 44.87
C ASN A 106 -52.38 -12.36 44.19
N TRP A 107 -52.74 -11.07 44.14
CA TRP A 107 -52.05 -10.05 43.35
C TRP A 107 -50.59 -9.82 43.72
N GLU A 108 -50.20 -10.17 44.96
CA GLU A 108 -48.82 -10.08 45.42
C GLU A 108 -47.89 -11.07 44.69
N ASN A 109 -48.46 -12.15 44.13
CA ASN A 109 -47.78 -13.11 43.26
C ASN A 109 -47.77 -12.66 41.80
N ALA A 110 -48.95 -12.33 41.26
CA ALA A 110 -49.08 -11.84 39.89
C ALA A 110 -50.36 -11.05 39.67
N PHE A 111 -50.31 -10.07 38.78
CA PHE A 111 -51.49 -9.43 38.21
C PHE A 111 -51.19 -8.88 36.81
N VAL A 112 -52.23 -8.77 35.97
CA VAL A 112 -52.15 -8.20 34.63
C VAL A 112 -52.97 -6.91 34.50
N HIS A 113 -52.95 -6.27 33.34
CA HIS A 113 -53.74 -5.06 33.10
C HIS A 113 -55.20 -5.34 32.84
N SER A 114 -55.48 -6.39 32.07
CA SER A 114 -56.82 -6.66 31.54
C SER A 114 -57.02 -8.14 31.27
N PHE A 115 -58.28 -8.54 31.21
CA PHE A 115 -58.71 -9.84 30.71
C PHE A 115 -59.60 -9.67 29.49
N VAL A 116 -59.52 -10.64 28.58
CA VAL A 116 -60.29 -10.69 27.35
C VAL A 116 -60.92 -12.07 27.20
N ASP A 117 -62.23 -12.10 26.94
CA ASP A 117 -62.97 -13.32 26.61
C ASP A 117 -63.82 -13.11 25.33
N LYS A 118 -64.64 -14.10 24.97
CA LYS A 118 -65.57 -14.06 23.84
C LYS A 118 -66.54 -12.87 23.81
N GLY A 119 -66.84 -12.27 24.96
CA GLY A 119 -67.88 -11.27 25.15
C GLY A 119 -67.43 -9.96 25.81
N ASN A 120 -66.23 -9.92 26.40
CA ASN A 120 -65.80 -8.86 27.30
C ASN A 120 -64.32 -8.52 27.09
N ILE A 121 -64.01 -7.24 27.31
CA ILE A 121 -62.65 -6.73 27.53
C ILE A 121 -62.73 -5.93 28.82
N ILE A 122 -62.08 -6.42 29.89
CA ILE A 122 -62.18 -5.84 31.23
C ILE A 122 -60.79 -5.43 31.70
N GLN A 123 -60.59 -4.13 31.89
CA GLN A 123 -59.37 -3.58 32.46
C GLN A 123 -59.44 -3.58 33.99
N ILE A 124 -58.45 -4.17 34.64
CA ILE A 124 -58.33 -4.25 36.10
C ILE A 124 -57.15 -3.44 36.67
N HIS A 125 -56.22 -2.99 35.81
CA HIS A 125 -55.14 -2.07 36.18
C HIS A 125 -54.87 -1.01 35.09
N PRO A 126 -54.57 0.26 35.43
CA PRO A 126 -54.24 1.29 34.44
C PRO A 126 -52.98 0.96 33.63
N THR A 127 -53.06 1.01 32.30
CA THR A 127 -51.95 0.65 31.39
C THR A 127 -50.77 1.64 31.39
N ASP A 128 -50.90 2.77 32.07
CA ASP A 128 -49.82 3.76 32.21
C ASP A 128 -48.80 3.38 33.31
N TYR A 129 -49.11 2.36 34.10
CA TYR A 129 -48.24 1.71 35.09
C TYR A 129 -47.93 0.28 34.66
N GLY A 130 -46.82 -0.29 35.15
CA GLY A 130 -46.48 -1.69 34.93
C GLY A 130 -47.27 -2.64 35.82
N VAL A 131 -47.17 -3.94 35.52
CA VAL A 131 -47.83 -5.04 36.25
C VAL A 131 -46.85 -6.18 36.48
N TRP A 132 -47.25 -7.19 37.26
CA TRP A 132 -46.45 -8.38 37.53
C TRP A 132 -47.04 -9.63 36.87
N GLY A 133 -46.74 -9.89 35.59
CA GLY A 133 -47.35 -11.04 34.89
C GLY A 133 -46.44 -11.80 33.92
N ALA A 134 -45.23 -11.32 33.62
CA ALA A 134 -44.35 -11.96 32.62
C ALA A 134 -42.86 -11.95 33.02
N GLY A 135 -42.58 -11.96 34.33
CA GLY A 135 -41.23 -11.83 34.86
C GLY A 135 -40.67 -10.40 34.80
N ARG A 136 -39.66 -10.13 35.65
CA ARG A 136 -39.18 -8.76 35.95
C ARG A 136 -38.79 -7.93 34.72
N PHE A 137 -38.25 -8.57 33.68
CA PHE A 137 -37.76 -7.86 32.50
C PHE A 137 -38.90 -7.37 31.59
N ALA A 138 -39.98 -8.14 31.47
CA ALA A 138 -41.18 -7.73 30.74
C ALA A 138 -42.07 -6.79 31.56
N ASN A 139 -42.16 -6.98 32.87
CA ASN A 139 -42.89 -6.11 33.81
C ASN A 139 -42.41 -4.65 33.73
N ALA A 140 -41.12 -4.45 33.48
CA ALA A 140 -40.53 -3.13 33.30
C ALA A 140 -40.87 -2.45 31.97
N ARG A 141 -41.45 -3.19 30.99
CA ARG A 141 -41.52 -2.77 29.58
C ARG A 141 -42.92 -2.78 28.99
N PHE A 142 -43.78 -3.74 29.33
CA PHE A 142 -44.90 -4.07 28.46
C PHE A 142 -46.27 -4.04 29.15
N VAL A 143 -47.29 -3.72 28.36
CA VAL A 143 -48.69 -3.91 28.76
C VAL A 143 -49.06 -5.38 28.59
N GLN A 144 -49.50 -6.02 29.66
CA GLN A 144 -49.79 -7.47 29.72
C GLN A 144 -51.29 -7.70 29.96
N TYR A 145 -51.91 -8.64 29.27
CA TYR A 145 -53.33 -8.99 29.42
C TYR A 145 -53.62 -10.42 28.98
N GLU A 146 -54.63 -11.00 29.62
CA GLU A 146 -54.94 -12.42 29.57
C GLU A 146 -56.07 -12.76 28.59
N LEU A 147 -55.92 -13.84 27.84
CA LEU A 147 -56.97 -14.45 27.05
C LEU A 147 -57.59 -15.63 27.81
N VAL A 148 -58.87 -15.53 28.16
CA VAL A 148 -59.59 -16.61 28.83
C VAL A 148 -59.80 -17.80 27.88
N GLU A 149 -59.52 -19.01 28.37
CA GLU A 149 -59.73 -20.23 27.58
C GLU A 149 -61.23 -20.55 27.37
N HIS A 150 -61.54 -21.17 26.23
CA HIS A 150 -62.89 -21.54 25.82
C HIS A 150 -62.95 -22.99 25.34
N SER A 151 -64.16 -23.57 25.36
CA SER A 151 -64.40 -24.97 25.04
C SER A 151 -64.98 -25.21 23.64
N THR A 152 -65.34 -24.14 22.91
CA THR A 152 -65.89 -24.24 21.54
C THR A 152 -65.17 -23.31 20.56
N PHE A 153 -65.18 -23.69 19.27
CA PHE A 153 -64.50 -22.94 18.22
C PHE A 153 -65.08 -21.52 18.03
N ASP A 154 -66.40 -21.37 18.12
CA ASP A 154 -67.05 -20.06 17.96
C ASP A 154 -66.64 -19.09 19.08
N GLU A 155 -66.60 -19.59 20.32
CA GLU A 155 -66.19 -18.80 21.49
C GLU A 155 -64.72 -18.41 21.38
N PHE A 156 -63.85 -19.34 20.97
CA PHE A 156 -62.45 -19.04 20.67
C PHE A 156 -62.31 -17.98 19.57
N ALA A 157 -63.03 -18.11 18.45
CA ALA A 157 -62.96 -17.13 17.37
C ALA A 157 -63.43 -15.74 17.81
N ARG A 158 -64.48 -15.65 18.66
CA ARG A 158 -64.93 -14.39 19.25
C ARG A 158 -63.90 -13.79 20.20
N SER A 159 -63.27 -14.61 21.04
CA SER A 159 -62.25 -14.13 21.97
C SER A 159 -61.01 -13.65 21.21
N ILE A 160 -60.57 -14.34 20.16
CA ILE A 160 -59.51 -13.88 19.26
C ILE A 160 -59.86 -12.55 18.57
N ASN A 161 -61.11 -12.35 18.15
CA ASN A 161 -61.54 -11.07 17.57
C ASN A 161 -61.39 -9.90 18.55
N ASN A 162 -61.77 -10.11 19.82
CA ASN A 162 -61.63 -9.14 20.90
C ASN A 162 -60.16 -8.93 21.28
N TYR A 163 -59.39 -10.02 21.37
CA TYR A 163 -57.99 -10.03 21.76
C TYR A 163 -57.14 -9.26 20.75
N ALA A 164 -57.31 -9.56 19.46
CA ALA A 164 -56.61 -8.85 18.39
C ALA A 164 -56.97 -7.36 18.32
N TYR A 165 -58.25 -7.02 18.60
CA TYR A 165 -58.68 -5.63 18.69
C TYR A 165 -58.03 -4.91 19.87
N TYR A 166 -58.00 -5.54 21.03
CA TYR A 166 -57.40 -4.94 22.22
C TYR A 166 -55.89 -4.76 22.06
N THR A 167 -55.19 -5.73 21.47
CA THR A 167 -53.78 -5.58 21.08
C THR A 167 -53.57 -4.36 20.19
N ALA A 168 -54.34 -4.25 19.10
CA ALA A 168 -54.27 -3.11 18.21
C ALA A 168 -54.59 -1.78 18.93
N TYR A 169 -55.58 -1.78 19.83
CA TYR A 169 -55.99 -0.61 20.59
C TYR A 169 -54.89 -0.13 21.53
N ILE A 170 -54.20 -1.04 22.23
CA ILE A 170 -53.08 -0.67 23.11
C ILE A 170 -51.90 -0.14 22.30
N LEU A 171 -51.56 -0.78 21.18
CA LEU A 171 -50.53 -0.27 20.28
C LEU A 171 -50.89 1.12 19.76
N ASP A 172 -52.14 1.37 19.36
CA ASP A 172 -52.56 2.70 18.90
C ASP A 172 -52.56 3.71 20.05
N LYS A 173 -53.07 3.34 21.23
CA LYS A 173 -53.08 4.20 22.43
C LYS A 173 -51.69 4.73 22.75
N TYR A 174 -50.67 3.88 22.68
CA TYR A 174 -49.27 4.24 22.95
C TYR A 174 -48.46 4.58 21.70
N LYS A 175 -49.10 4.60 20.52
CA LYS A 175 -48.51 4.95 19.22
C LYS A 175 -47.27 4.10 18.91
N LEU A 176 -47.36 2.82 19.23
CA LEU A 176 -46.33 1.82 19.01
C LEU A 176 -46.57 1.16 17.63
N PRO A 177 -45.54 1.00 16.78
CA PRO A 177 -45.67 0.25 15.54
C PRO A 177 -46.05 -1.19 15.81
N ILE A 178 -46.52 -1.91 14.79
CA ILE A 178 -46.61 -3.35 14.85
C ILE A 178 -45.24 -3.90 14.47
N ASP A 179 -44.58 -4.50 15.44
CA ASP A 179 -43.29 -5.16 15.27
C ASP A 179 -43.25 -6.40 16.16
N SER A 180 -43.02 -7.57 15.57
CA SER A 180 -43.14 -8.85 16.27
C SER A 180 -41.80 -9.33 16.78
N ALA A 181 -41.69 -9.48 18.11
CA ALA A 181 -40.45 -9.95 18.73
C ALA A 181 -40.24 -11.47 18.67
N GLU A 182 -41.21 -12.24 18.14
CA GLU A 182 -41.18 -13.71 18.14
C GLU A 182 -39.90 -14.31 17.50
N THR A 183 -39.35 -13.63 16.48
CA THR A 183 -38.22 -14.15 15.69
C THR A 183 -36.85 -13.65 16.10
N ASP A 184 -36.73 -12.43 16.63
CA ASP A 184 -35.44 -11.77 16.87
C ASP A 184 -35.31 -11.11 18.25
N GLY A 185 -36.36 -11.17 19.08
CA GLY A 185 -36.37 -10.55 20.41
C GLY A 185 -36.40 -9.02 20.37
N VAL A 186 -36.82 -8.42 19.25
CA VAL A 186 -36.98 -6.96 19.11
C VAL A 186 -38.38 -6.68 18.56
N GLY A 187 -39.12 -5.78 19.21
CA GLY A 187 -40.43 -5.37 18.73
C GLY A 187 -41.36 -4.90 19.84
N THR A 188 -42.63 -4.72 19.46
CA THR A 188 -43.69 -4.16 20.28
C THR A 188 -44.80 -5.17 20.58
N VAL A 189 -44.84 -6.32 19.91
CA VAL A 189 -45.77 -7.42 20.17
C VAL A 189 -44.97 -8.65 20.57
N TRP A 190 -45.20 -9.10 21.80
CA TRP A 190 -44.50 -10.23 22.41
C TRP A 190 -45.50 -11.29 22.84
N THR A 191 -45.18 -12.55 22.62
CA THR A 191 -45.80 -13.66 23.37
C THR A 191 -45.03 -13.87 24.67
N HIS A 192 -45.64 -14.50 25.67
CA HIS A 192 -44.91 -14.90 26.87
C HIS A 192 -43.76 -15.87 26.52
N ASN A 193 -43.97 -16.74 25.52
CA ASN A 193 -42.91 -17.55 24.90
C ASN A 193 -41.70 -16.72 24.42
N ALA A 194 -41.91 -15.62 23.70
CA ALA A 194 -40.84 -14.74 23.25
C ALA A 194 -40.13 -14.06 24.43
N VAL A 195 -40.87 -13.69 25.48
CA VAL A 195 -40.27 -13.16 26.72
C VAL A 195 -39.36 -14.20 27.36
N SER A 196 -39.83 -15.43 27.57
CA SER A 196 -39.03 -16.54 28.10
C SER A 196 -37.76 -16.77 27.30
N LYS A 197 -37.87 -16.75 25.96
CA LYS A 197 -36.75 -17.02 25.04
C LYS A 197 -35.70 -15.91 24.99
N TYR A 198 -36.10 -14.63 24.95
CA TYR A 198 -35.19 -13.52 24.65
C TYR A 198 -34.90 -12.61 25.84
N LEU A 199 -35.79 -12.53 26.83
CA LEU A 199 -35.62 -11.68 28.02
C LEU A 199 -35.33 -12.52 29.28
N GLY A 200 -35.94 -13.69 29.40
CA GLY A 200 -35.86 -14.56 30.57
C GLY A 200 -36.63 -14.00 31.79
N GLY A 201 -36.44 -14.63 32.96
CA GLY A 201 -37.16 -14.28 34.19
C GLY A 201 -38.58 -14.86 34.28
N THR A 202 -38.94 -15.73 33.35
CA THR A 202 -40.15 -16.56 33.27
C THR A 202 -39.82 -17.75 32.34
N THR A 203 -40.63 -18.81 32.39
CA THR A 203 -40.46 -20.03 31.58
C THR A 203 -41.69 -20.41 30.77
N HIS A 204 -42.75 -19.60 30.82
CA HIS A 204 -44.02 -19.91 30.19
C HIS A 204 -43.95 -19.81 28.66
N THR A 205 -44.87 -20.50 27.99
CA THR A 205 -44.90 -20.62 26.51
C THR A 205 -46.23 -20.18 25.89
N ASP A 206 -47.13 -19.61 26.69
CA ASP A 206 -48.39 -19.03 26.25
C ASP A 206 -48.18 -17.87 25.25
N PRO A 207 -49.13 -17.65 24.32
CA PRO A 207 -50.36 -18.43 24.06
C PRO A 207 -50.17 -19.48 22.95
N ILE A 208 -48.93 -19.90 22.67
CA ILE A 208 -48.59 -20.73 21.50
C ILE A 208 -49.36 -22.06 21.50
N GLY A 209 -49.38 -22.75 22.65
CA GLY A 209 -50.07 -24.03 22.81
C GLY A 209 -51.58 -23.92 22.61
N TYR A 210 -52.21 -22.94 23.28
CA TYR A 210 -53.64 -22.69 23.18
C TYR A 210 -54.09 -22.30 21.77
N PHE A 211 -53.34 -21.47 21.05
CA PHE A 211 -53.64 -21.17 19.65
C PHE A 211 -53.57 -22.43 18.77
N ASN A 212 -52.54 -23.26 18.95
CA ASN A 212 -52.35 -24.47 18.16
C ASN A 212 -53.49 -25.49 18.35
N LYS A 213 -54.08 -25.57 19.56
CA LYS A 213 -55.26 -26.41 19.87
C LYS A 213 -56.44 -26.14 18.94
N TRP A 214 -56.60 -24.91 18.48
CA TRP A 214 -57.68 -24.47 17.59
C TRP A 214 -57.27 -24.34 16.12
N GLY A 215 -56.11 -24.87 15.74
CA GLY A 215 -55.58 -24.72 14.38
C GLY A 215 -55.16 -23.28 14.05
N TYR A 216 -54.97 -22.43 15.06
CA TYR A 216 -54.60 -21.03 14.90
C TYR A 216 -53.11 -20.83 15.24
N SER A 217 -52.47 -19.83 14.65
CA SER A 217 -51.06 -19.54 14.89
C SER A 217 -50.85 -18.08 15.30
N TYR A 218 -49.76 -17.80 15.99
CA TYR A 218 -49.37 -16.43 16.33
C TYR A 218 -49.24 -15.52 15.09
N ASN A 219 -48.76 -16.04 13.95
CA ASN A 219 -48.68 -15.26 12.71
C ASN A 219 -50.07 -14.90 12.16
N GLU A 220 -51.04 -15.80 12.29
CA GLU A 220 -52.44 -15.51 11.93
C GLU A 220 -53.04 -14.48 12.89
N PHE A 221 -52.73 -14.56 14.18
CA PHE A 221 -53.09 -13.54 15.16
C PHE A 221 -52.51 -12.16 14.80
N LEU A 222 -51.20 -12.08 14.57
CA LEU A 222 -50.51 -10.84 14.21
C LEU A 222 -51.06 -10.23 12.91
N THR A 223 -51.48 -11.07 11.95
CA THR A 223 -52.17 -10.62 10.74
C THR A 223 -53.48 -9.91 11.09
N LEU A 224 -54.30 -10.48 11.98
CA LEU A 224 -55.56 -9.88 12.41
C LEU A 224 -55.35 -8.59 13.22
N VAL A 225 -54.34 -8.56 14.10
CA VAL A 225 -53.92 -7.34 14.81
C VAL A 225 -53.54 -6.25 13.83
N THR A 226 -52.78 -6.60 12.79
CA THR A 226 -52.33 -5.67 11.74
C THR A 226 -53.49 -5.05 10.98
N GLU A 227 -54.47 -5.86 10.59
CA GLU A 227 -55.68 -5.36 9.94
C GLU A 227 -56.45 -4.39 10.84
N LYS A 228 -56.62 -4.75 12.12
CA LYS A 228 -57.36 -3.93 13.08
C LYS A 228 -56.63 -2.62 13.41
N TYR A 229 -55.31 -2.65 13.61
CA TYR A 229 -54.49 -1.46 13.86
C TYR A 229 -54.49 -0.51 12.67
N ASN A 230 -54.42 -1.05 11.43
CA ASN A 230 -54.49 -0.23 10.24
C ASN A 230 -55.84 0.46 10.04
N ALA A 231 -56.93 -0.12 10.59
CA ALA A 231 -58.25 0.48 10.62
C ALA A 231 -58.44 1.53 11.72
N MET A 232 -57.48 1.70 12.65
CA MET A 232 -57.51 2.72 13.70
C MET A 232 -57.01 4.09 13.19
N SER A 233 -57.33 5.17 13.92
CA SER A 233 -57.07 6.56 13.52
C SER A 233 -55.58 6.88 13.33
N LYS A 234 -55.25 7.62 12.27
CA LYS A 234 -53.88 8.08 11.97
C LYS A 234 -53.48 9.27 12.85
N ASP A 235 -52.18 9.39 13.13
CA ASP A 235 -51.60 10.56 13.80
C ASP A 235 -51.71 11.82 12.91
N THR A 236 -51.79 12.98 13.55
CA THR A 236 -51.99 14.28 12.91
C THR A 236 -50.74 15.14 13.00
N ILE A 237 -50.30 15.70 11.86
CA ILE A 237 -49.20 16.66 11.80
C ILE A 237 -49.72 18.03 12.27
N LEU A 238 -49.20 18.52 13.39
CA LEU A 238 -49.52 19.83 13.97
C LEU A 238 -48.71 20.97 13.35
N SER A 239 -47.46 20.70 12.97
CA SER A 239 -46.61 21.66 12.26
C SER A 239 -45.55 20.96 11.42
N ASN A 240 -45.06 21.63 10.38
CA ASN A 240 -43.99 21.14 9.52
C ASN A 240 -43.20 22.32 8.96
N VAL A 241 -42.06 22.65 9.56
CA VAL A 241 -41.27 23.86 9.26
C VAL A 241 -39.85 23.49 8.81
N ALA A 242 -39.28 24.29 7.91
CA ALA A 242 -37.89 24.11 7.48
C ALA A 242 -36.91 24.60 8.55
N PHE A 243 -35.74 23.97 8.64
CA PHE A 243 -34.64 24.50 9.45
C PHE A 243 -34.13 25.82 8.84
N THR A 244 -34.01 26.86 9.66
CA THR A 244 -33.57 28.20 9.22
C THR A 244 -32.07 28.32 9.01
N THR A 245 -31.30 27.39 9.58
CA THR A 245 -29.85 27.32 9.43
C THR A 245 -29.45 25.90 9.08
N THR A 246 -28.33 25.75 8.35
CA THR A 246 -27.80 24.45 7.98
C THR A 246 -27.48 23.64 9.24
N THR A 247 -28.19 22.54 9.44
CA THR A 247 -28.04 21.69 10.62
C THR A 247 -27.69 20.28 10.16
N TYR A 248 -26.65 19.70 10.78
CA TYR A 248 -26.27 18.31 10.53
C TYR A 248 -26.37 17.49 11.81
N ALA A 249 -26.86 16.27 11.65
CA ALA A 249 -26.99 15.28 12.69
C ALA A 249 -26.38 13.94 12.26
N ASN A 250 -26.16 13.07 13.23
CA ASN A 250 -25.80 11.67 13.03
C ASN A 250 -26.73 10.77 13.84
N VAL A 251 -26.77 9.49 13.50
CA VAL A 251 -27.57 8.49 14.23
C VAL A 251 -27.05 8.38 15.66
N LYS A 252 -27.96 8.54 16.64
CA LYS A 252 -27.69 8.35 18.07
C LYS A 252 -28.11 6.96 18.53
N THR A 253 -29.33 6.55 18.20
CA THR A 253 -29.91 5.25 18.60
C THR A 253 -30.48 4.56 17.36
N ALA A 254 -29.74 3.59 16.81
CA ALA A 254 -30.16 2.89 15.60
C ALA A 254 -31.19 1.78 15.87
N SER A 255 -31.05 1.06 16.99
CA SER A 255 -31.90 -0.08 17.34
C SER A 255 -33.35 0.36 17.54
N GLY A 256 -34.30 -0.39 16.97
CA GLY A 256 -35.74 -0.13 17.09
C GLY A 256 -36.24 1.17 16.45
N ASN A 257 -35.43 1.83 15.60
CA ASN A 257 -35.80 3.08 14.95
C ASN A 257 -35.86 2.92 13.43
N THR A 258 -36.92 3.45 12.82
CA THR A 258 -37.22 3.33 11.40
C THR A 258 -37.29 4.70 10.74
N VAL A 259 -36.87 4.77 9.48
CA VAL A 259 -37.02 5.95 8.62
C VAL A 259 -38.30 5.83 7.81
N TRP A 260 -39.08 6.90 7.78
CA TRP A 260 -40.41 6.93 7.18
C TRP A 260 -40.52 7.96 6.06
N SER A 261 -41.43 7.77 5.11
CA SER A 261 -41.68 8.72 4.01
C SER A 261 -42.36 10.01 4.48
N ALA A 262 -43.10 9.93 5.59
CA ALA A 262 -43.71 11.00 6.36
C ALA A 262 -43.60 10.64 7.86
N PRO A 263 -43.81 11.55 8.83
CA PRO A 263 -43.83 11.19 10.25
C PRO A 263 -44.64 9.92 10.54
N PHE A 264 -44.17 9.07 11.45
CA PHE A 264 -44.77 7.76 11.70
C PHE A 264 -46.29 7.83 11.97
N ASN A 265 -47.01 6.83 11.47
CA ASN A 265 -48.48 6.67 11.60
C ASN A 265 -49.32 7.88 11.12
N THR A 266 -48.75 8.80 10.35
CA THR A 266 -49.52 9.87 9.68
C THR A 266 -50.06 9.40 8.32
N SER A 267 -51.03 10.14 7.77
CA SER A 267 -51.61 9.83 6.46
C SER A 267 -50.55 9.74 5.36
N GLY A 268 -50.52 8.63 4.63
CA GLY A 268 -49.54 8.38 3.55
C GLY A 268 -48.13 7.99 4.02
N SER A 269 -47.89 7.86 5.33
CA SER A 269 -46.62 7.39 5.86
C SER A 269 -46.37 5.92 5.49
N LYS A 270 -45.18 5.65 4.97
CA LYS A 270 -44.68 4.33 4.60
C LYS A 270 -43.27 4.16 5.14
N GLU A 271 -42.94 2.94 5.53
CA GLU A 271 -41.58 2.58 5.90
C GLU A 271 -40.65 2.76 4.68
N VAL A 272 -39.47 3.35 4.93
CA VAL A 272 -38.44 3.53 3.91
C VAL A 272 -37.30 2.54 4.13
N ASN A 273 -36.71 2.54 5.34
CA ASN A 273 -35.61 1.66 5.74
C ASN A 273 -35.42 1.72 7.26
N PRO A 274 -34.77 0.73 7.90
CA PRO A 274 -34.30 0.85 9.27
C PRO A 274 -33.23 1.95 9.38
N LEU A 275 -33.23 2.70 10.50
CA LEU A 275 -32.30 3.82 10.74
C LEU A 275 -30.83 3.36 10.77
N SER A 276 -30.58 2.11 11.16
CA SER A 276 -29.27 1.47 11.15
C SER A 276 -28.57 1.53 9.79
N SER A 277 -29.32 1.59 8.68
CA SER A 277 -28.79 1.76 7.32
C SER A 277 -28.01 3.07 7.13
N TYR A 278 -28.19 4.04 8.03
CA TYR A 278 -27.60 5.37 7.95
C TYR A 278 -26.59 5.65 9.07
N THR A 279 -26.24 4.65 9.88
CA THR A 279 -25.21 4.78 10.92
C THR A 279 -23.86 5.19 10.29
N GLY A 280 -23.19 6.18 10.91
CA GLY A 280 -21.93 6.73 10.41
C GLY A 280 -22.06 7.71 9.23
N LYS A 281 -23.27 7.99 8.75
CA LYS A 281 -23.52 9.01 7.73
C LYS A 281 -23.80 10.38 8.37
N ASN A 282 -23.44 11.44 7.65
CA ASN A 282 -23.79 12.80 8.02
C ASN A 282 -25.15 13.13 7.42
N MET A 283 -26.14 13.42 8.26
CA MET A 283 -27.53 13.67 7.87
C MET A 283 -27.78 15.18 7.88
N LYS A 284 -28.02 15.79 6.71
CA LYS A 284 -28.44 17.19 6.64
C LYS A 284 -29.91 17.27 7.00
N LEU A 285 -30.24 17.93 8.11
CA LEU A 285 -31.63 18.13 8.51
C LEU A 285 -32.26 19.23 7.66
N LEU A 286 -33.43 18.95 7.12
CA LEU A 286 -34.16 19.82 6.19
C LEU A 286 -35.36 20.46 6.87
N ARG A 287 -36.15 19.67 7.60
CA ARG A 287 -37.42 20.10 8.21
C ARG A 287 -37.62 19.44 9.56
N THR A 288 -38.41 20.10 10.42
CA THR A 288 -38.94 19.55 11.65
C THR A 288 -40.46 19.54 11.60
N ALA A 289 -41.07 18.41 11.94
CA ALA A 289 -42.51 18.25 12.02
C ALA A 289 -42.90 17.83 13.43
N LYS A 290 -43.90 18.52 14.00
CA LYS A 290 -44.54 18.10 15.24
C LYS A 290 -45.83 17.38 14.91
N THR A 291 -46.01 16.21 15.48
CA THR A 291 -47.24 15.41 15.46
C THR A 291 -47.90 15.47 16.83
N GLN A 292 -49.08 14.85 17.02
CA GLN A 292 -49.64 14.72 18.37
C GLN A 292 -48.74 13.85 19.26
N SER A 293 -48.00 12.91 18.67
CA SER A 293 -47.24 11.90 19.41
C SER A 293 -45.74 12.20 19.55
N GLY A 294 -45.18 13.12 18.77
CA GLY A 294 -43.74 13.40 18.81
C GLY A 294 -43.20 14.36 17.76
N THR A 295 -41.88 14.56 17.77
CA THR A 295 -41.17 15.44 16.83
C THR A 295 -40.30 14.62 15.88
N TRP A 296 -40.35 14.99 14.60
CA TRP A 296 -39.69 14.26 13.51
C TRP A 296 -38.81 15.20 12.69
N TYR A 297 -37.63 14.74 12.29
CA TYR A 297 -36.74 15.46 11.40
C TYR A 297 -36.69 14.81 10.02
N GLN A 298 -36.96 15.61 8.99
CA GLN A 298 -36.66 15.22 7.61
C GLN A 298 -35.18 15.43 7.35
N PHE A 299 -34.51 14.45 6.73
CA PHE A 299 -33.10 14.56 6.43
C PHE A 299 -32.75 14.16 4.99
N ALA A 300 -31.59 14.66 4.54
CA ALA A 300 -30.93 14.28 3.30
C ALA A 300 -29.51 13.77 3.58
N ILE A 301 -29.02 12.93 2.67
CA ILE A 301 -27.63 12.48 2.61
C ILE A 301 -27.16 12.72 1.19
N ASP A 302 -25.98 13.32 1.02
CA ASP A 302 -25.40 13.61 -0.31
C ASP A 302 -26.37 14.39 -1.22
N GLY A 303 -27.14 15.32 -0.62
CA GLY A 303 -28.12 16.15 -1.31
C GLY A 303 -29.45 15.48 -1.65
N LYS A 304 -29.60 14.16 -1.43
CA LYS A 304 -30.86 13.43 -1.67
C LYS A 304 -31.68 13.32 -0.39
N THR A 305 -32.93 13.81 -0.43
CA THR A 305 -33.90 13.61 0.65
C THR A 305 -34.19 12.13 0.85
N ILE A 306 -34.06 11.64 2.09
CA ILE A 306 -34.24 10.23 2.44
C ILE A 306 -35.60 9.99 3.08
N GLY A 307 -35.93 10.73 4.13
CA GLY A 307 -37.17 10.52 4.87
C GLY A 307 -37.16 11.25 6.21
N TRP A 308 -38.05 10.80 7.10
CA TRP A 308 -38.28 11.33 8.43
C TRP A 308 -37.83 10.34 9.50
N VAL A 309 -37.16 10.86 10.52
CA VAL A 309 -36.71 10.11 11.70
C VAL A 309 -37.12 10.85 12.96
N GLU A 310 -37.36 10.13 14.05
CA GLU A 310 -37.68 10.75 15.34
C GLU A 310 -36.48 11.55 15.86
N ASP A 311 -36.73 12.73 16.42
CA ASP A 311 -35.68 13.65 16.88
C ASP A 311 -34.74 13.01 17.93
N LYS A 312 -35.30 12.23 18.84
CA LYS A 312 -34.56 11.54 19.92
C LYS A 312 -33.59 10.47 19.42
N ALA A 313 -33.77 9.99 18.19
CA ALA A 313 -32.95 8.94 17.58
C ALA A 313 -31.68 9.48 16.90
N VAL A 314 -31.54 10.80 16.79
CA VAL A 314 -30.38 11.47 16.19
C VAL A 314 -29.69 12.43 17.18
N ASN A 315 -28.43 12.73 16.91
CA ASN A 315 -27.66 13.72 17.65
C ASN A 315 -27.21 14.83 16.70
N ILE A 316 -27.67 16.07 16.94
CA ILE A 316 -27.24 17.24 16.19
C ILE A 316 -25.80 17.57 16.59
N PHE A 317 -24.88 17.48 15.63
CA PHE A 317 -23.46 17.72 15.89
C PHE A 317 -22.94 19.01 15.27
N TYR A 318 -23.68 19.63 14.33
CA TYR A 318 -23.28 20.90 13.74
C TYR A 318 -24.47 21.80 13.46
N THR A 319 -24.33 23.05 13.90
CA THR A 319 -25.08 24.24 13.48
C THR A 319 -24.11 25.43 13.46
N PRO A 320 -24.31 26.45 12.59
CA PRO A 320 -23.43 27.61 12.51
C PRO A 320 -23.19 28.37 13.83
N SER A 321 -24.10 28.28 14.81
CA SER A 321 -23.91 28.90 16.13
C SER A 321 -22.82 28.24 16.97
N MET A 322 -22.37 27.03 16.61
CA MET A 322 -21.27 26.32 17.28
C MET A 322 -19.88 26.77 16.80
N GLU A 323 -19.81 27.61 15.78
CA GLU A 323 -18.56 28.09 15.21
C GLU A 323 -17.91 29.14 16.12
N SER A 324 -16.61 29.01 16.38
CA SER A 324 -15.84 30.01 17.12
C SER A 324 -15.02 30.89 16.16
N THR A 325 -14.78 32.14 16.55
CA THR A 325 -13.91 33.04 15.78
C THR A 325 -12.44 32.62 15.92
N ALA A 326 -11.66 32.90 14.88
CA ALA A 326 -10.22 32.72 14.87
C ALA A 326 -9.59 33.88 14.10
N ASN A 327 -8.31 34.15 14.34
CA ASN A 327 -7.55 35.11 13.53
C ASN A 327 -6.14 34.55 13.33
N LEU A 328 -6.01 33.64 12.36
CA LEU A 328 -4.78 32.90 12.15
C LEU A 328 -4.37 32.98 10.68
N THR A 329 -3.07 33.14 10.43
CA THR A 329 -2.50 32.94 9.09
C THR A 329 -2.03 31.51 8.95
N ARG A 330 -2.37 30.87 7.83
CA ARG A 330 -2.04 29.47 7.50
C ARG A 330 -1.65 29.32 6.03
N TYR A 331 -0.89 28.27 5.73
CA TYR A 331 -0.43 27.90 4.39
C TYR A 331 -0.81 26.47 4.05
N VAL A 332 -1.09 26.20 2.77
CA VAL A 332 -1.49 24.87 2.29
C VAL A 332 -0.33 23.88 2.35
N ILE A 333 -0.54 22.73 3.00
CA ILE A 333 0.38 21.57 2.94
C ILE A 333 -0.22 20.36 2.23
N VAL A 334 -1.55 20.28 2.11
CA VAL A 334 -2.26 19.26 1.33
C VAL A 334 -3.10 19.93 0.22
N PRO A 335 -2.52 20.22 -0.95
CA PRO A 335 -3.22 20.89 -2.07
C PRO A 335 -4.47 20.17 -2.55
N THR A 336 -4.52 18.85 -2.38
CA THR A 336 -5.64 17.99 -2.80
C THR A 336 -6.78 17.98 -1.79
N GLU A 337 -6.62 18.58 -0.60
CA GLU A 337 -7.67 18.61 0.41
C GLU A 337 -8.89 19.35 -0.14
N SER A 338 -10.06 18.71 0.01
CA SER A 338 -11.31 19.29 -0.45
C SER A 338 -11.76 20.43 0.45
N THR A 339 -12.33 21.46 -0.17
CA THR A 339 -12.97 22.58 0.52
C THR A 339 -14.47 22.38 0.52
N TYR A 340 -15.15 22.81 1.59
CA TYR A 340 -16.58 22.62 1.77
C TYR A 340 -17.28 23.93 2.16
N TYR A 341 -18.58 24.04 1.88
CA TYR A 341 -19.39 25.19 2.36
C TYR A 341 -19.63 25.14 3.87
N PHE A 342 -19.62 23.95 4.45
CA PHE A 342 -19.80 23.66 5.88
C PHE A 342 -18.71 22.68 6.33
N PRO A 343 -18.35 22.60 7.63
CA PRO A 343 -17.29 21.74 8.15
C PRO A 343 -17.70 20.25 8.23
N VAL A 344 -18.33 19.75 7.18
CA VAL A 344 -18.88 18.39 7.10
C VAL A 344 -18.49 17.78 5.76
N ILE A 345 -18.10 16.50 5.79
CA ILE A 345 -17.84 15.73 4.58
C ILE A 345 -19.19 15.26 4.05
N ASP A 346 -19.72 16.01 3.09
CA ASP A 346 -20.92 15.70 2.31
C ASP A 346 -20.67 16.18 0.88
N SER A 347 -20.93 15.29 -0.10
CA SER A 347 -20.63 15.58 -1.50
C SER A 347 -21.43 16.77 -2.05
N SER A 348 -22.64 17.00 -1.54
CA SER A 348 -23.53 18.10 -1.96
C SER A 348 -23.06 19.48 -1.53
N VAL A 349 -22.11 19.56 -0.59
CA VAL A 349 -21.55 20.83 -0.08
C VAL A 349 -20.06 20.95 -0.35
N ARG A 350 -19.49 20.08 -1.19
CA ARG A 350 -18.11 20.20 -1.65
C ARG A 350 -17.99 21.38 -2.61
N LYS A 351 -17.05 22.28 -2.34
CA LYS A 351 -16.81 23.51 -3.11
C LYS A 351 -15.63 23.40 -4.08
N GLY A 352 -14.59 22.64 -3.72
CA GLY A 352 -13.36 22.56 -4.52
C GLY A 352 -12.23 21.87 -3.77
N ASN A 353 -10.99 22.33 -3.98
CA ASN A 353 -9.81 21.89 -3.24
C ASN A 353 -8.82 23.05 -3.01
N LEU A 354 -7.73 22.79 -2.26
CA LEU A 354 -6.74 23.79 -1.88
C LEU A 354 -5.67 24.11 -2.95
N SER A 355 -5.67 23.47 -4.12
CA SER A 355 -4.56 23.52 -5.07
C SER A 355 -4.19 24.93 -5.55
N ALA A 356 -5.19 25.76 -5.88
CA ALA A 356 -5.02 27.13 -6.36
C ALA A 356 -4.52 28.12 -5.28
N TYR A 357 -4.44 27.66 -4.03
CA TYR A 357 -4.04 28.45 -2.86
C TYR A 357 -2.67 28.03 -2.31
N THR A 358 -1.97 27.13 -3.01
CA THR A 358 -0.60 26.73 -2.67
C THR A 358 0.29 27.97 -2.55
N ASN A 359 1.05 28.05 -1.45
CA ASN A 359 1.95 29.14 -1.12
C ASN A 359 1.31 30.55 -0.95
N LYS A 360 -0.03 30.65 -0.90
CA LYS A 360 -0.71 31.91 -0.53
C LYS A 360 -0.95 31.94 0.99
N PRO A 361 -0.78 33.09 1.65
CA PRO A 361 -1.21 33.24 3.04
C PRO A 361 -2.74 33.22 3.09
N LEU A 362 -3.29 32.30 3.88
CA LEU A 362 -4.72 32.17 4.05
C LEU A 362 -5.13 32.57 5.47
N THR A 363 -6.21 33.33 5.59
CA THR A 363 -6.74 33.76 6.89
C THR A 363 -7.81 32.78 7.36
N VAL A 364 -7.60 32.20 8.54
CA VAL A 364 -8.63 31.46 9.26
C VAL A 364 -9.40 32.44 10.12
N HIS A 365 -10.68 32.66 9.80
CA HIS A 365 -11.55 33.58 10.53
C HIS A 365 -12.55 32.86 11.44
N LYS A 366 -12.76 31.56 11.23
CA LYS A 366 -13.56 30.69 12.10
C LYS A 366 -12.96 29.30 12.23
N GLN A 367 -13.26 28.63 13.33
CA GLN A 367 -12.88 27.25 13.59
C GLN A 367 -13.97 26.51 14.38
N ILE A 368 -13.98 25.18 14.26
CA ILE A 368 -14.83 24.29 15.05
C ILE A 368 -14.20 22.90 15.12
N THR A 369 -14.40 22.19 16.23
CA THR A 369 -14.01 20.78 16.35
C THR A 369 -15.26 19.90 16.29
N LEU A 370 -15.34 19.03 15.29
CA LEU A 370 -16.45 18.10 15.09
C LEU A 370 -15.93 16.68 15.12
N ASN A 371 -16.48 15.84 16.00
CA ASN A 371 -16.09 14.43 16.16
C ASN A 371 -14.55 14.25 16.23
N GLY A 372 -13.88 15.10 17.00
CA GLY A 372 -12.41 15.09 17.18
C GLY A 372 -11.59 15.72 16.04
N THR A 373 -12.21 16.15 14.93
CA THR A 373 -11.53 16.81 13.83
C THR A 373 -11.66 18.34 13.94
N LEU A 374 -10.52 19.04 13.99
CA LEU A 374 -10.50 20.50 13.91
C LEU A 374 -10.66 20.96 12.46
N TRP A 375 -11.63 21.83 12.22
CA TRP A 375 -11.92 22.46 10.94
C TRP A 375 -11.65 23.95 11.01
N TYR A 376 -11.12 24.49 9.90
CA TYR A 376 -10.88 25.91 9.70
C TYR A 376 -11.72 26.42 8.54
N ARG A 377 -12.36 27.58 8.73
CA ARG A 377 -12.99 28.34 7.66
C ARG A 377 -12.00 29.36 7.14
N VAL A 378 -11.57 29.15 5.91
CA VAL A 378 -10.40 29.80 5.34
C VAL A 378 -10.81 30.85 4.31
N LEU A 379 -10.11 31.98 4.32
CA LEU A 379 -10.25 33.08 3.36
C LEU A 379 -8.94 33.29 2.60
N ASN A 380 -9.03 33.68 1.33
CA ASN A 380 -7.94 34.24 0.55
C ASN A 380 -8.21 35.73 0.36
N GLY A 381 -7.60 36.58 1.19
CA GLY A 381 -8.05 37.97 1.34
C GLY A 381 -9.45 38.02 1.94
N SER A 382 -10.40 38.63 1.24
CA SER A 382 -11.83 38.66 1.63
C SER A 382 -12.66 37.50 1.06
N GLU A 383 -12.12 36.74 0.10
CA GLU A 383 -12.86 35.68 -0.58
C GLU A 383 -12.88 34.40 0.27
N ALA A 384 -14.07 33.83 0.48
CA ALA A 384 -14.20 32.56 1.18
C ALA A 384 -13.69 31.39 0.34
N VAL A 385 -12.63 30.71 0.81
CA VAL A 385 -12.15 29.46 0.21
C VAL A 385 -13.06 28.31 0.60
N GLY A 386 -13.43 28.23 1.88
CA GLY A 386 -14.32 27.20 2.44
C GLY A 386 -13.81 26.64 3.76
N TRP A 387 -14.52 25.64 4.28
CA TRP A 387 -14.08 24.83 5.40
C TRP A 387 -13.14 23.72 4.93
N VAL A 388 -12.03 23.54 5.66
CA VAL A 388 -11.05 22.47 5.45
C VAL A 388 -10.59 21.92 6.79
N ARG A 389 -10.07 20.69 6.79
CA ARG A 389 -9.43 20.14 7.99
C ARG A 389 -8.18 20.95 8.32
N ALA A 390 -7.99 21.32 9.57
CA ALA A 390 -6.83 22.09 10.01
C ALA A 390 -5.48 21.40 9.71
N SER A 391 -5.48 20.06 9.67
CA SER A 391 -4.32 19.23 9.31
C SER A 391 -3.85 19.37 7.85
N SER A 392 -4.63 20.02 6.98
CA SER A 392 -4.24 20.32 5.60
C SER A 392 -3.43 21.62 5.48
N LEU A 393 -3.21 22.30 6.60
CA LEU A 393 -2.60 23.61 6.70
C LEU A 393 -1.42 23.63 7.69
N THR A 394 -0.51 24.58 7.53
CA THR A 394 0.65 24.82 8.42
C THR A 394 0.81 26.29 8.76
N THR A 395 1.61 26.59 9.78
CA THR A 395 2.04 27.96 10.14
C THR A 395 3.22 28.46 9.31
N THR A 396 4.04 27.56 8.76
CA THR A 396 5.27 27.91 8.03
C THR A 396 5.03 28.11 6.54
N ALA A 397 5.40 29.27 6.00
CA ALA A 397 5.39 29.51 4.57
C ALA A 397 6.49 28.69 3.86
N TYR A 398 6.17 28.12 2.70
CA TYR A 398 7.17 27.54 1.81
C TYR A 398 7.82 28.62 0.94
N ASP A 399 9.06 28.35 0.52
CA ASP A 399 9.81 29.21 -0.39
C ASP A 399 9.13 29.24 -1.76
N GLN A 400 8.93 30.45 -2.31
CA GLN A 400 8.26 30.63 -3.59
C GLN A 400 9.22 30.30 -4.72
N ILE A 401 8.74 29.58 -5.72
CA ILE A 401 9.47 29.31 -6.96
C ILE A 401 9.32 30.54 -7.88
N GLN A 402 10.41 31.26 -8.10
CA GLN A 402 10.45 32.42 -9.00
C GLN A 402 10.54 31.98 -10.47
N TYR A 403 11.34 30.96 -10.75
CA TYR A 403 11.37 30.27 -12.04
C TYR A 403 11.95 28.87 -11.90
N ASP A 404 11.65 28.02 -12.87
CA ASP A 404 12.27 26.71 -13.08
C ASP A 404 12.53 26.53 -14.58
N LYS A 405 13.80 26.43 -14.98
CA LYS A 405 14.22 26.36 -16.38
C LYS A 405 15.20 25.22 -16.61
N ALA A 406 15.18 24.66 -17.82
CA ALA A 406 16.20 23.72 -18.26
C ALA A 406 17.56 24.43 -18.41
N MET A 407 18.65 23.71 -18.17
CA MET A 407 20.00 24.21 -18.46
C MET A 407 20.15 24.43 -19.97
N ALA A 408 20.54 25.64 -20.38
CA ALA A 408 20.62 26.03 -21.79
C ALA A 408 21.75 25.33 -22.55
N ALA A 409 22.75 24.82 -21.84
CA ALA A 409 23.85 24.05 -22.39
C ALA A 409 24.15 22.86 -21.48
N THR A 410 24.84 21.86 -22.01
CA THR A 410 25.27 20.73 -21.20
C THR A 410 26.31 21.20 -20.19
N THR A 411 25.96 21.17 -18.91
CA THR A 411 26.82 21.66 -17.83
C THR A 411 27.14 20.52 -16.87
N TYR A 412 28.41 20.40 -16.48
CA TYR A 412 28.83 19.47 -15.43
C TYR A 412 29.40 20.23 -14.25
N ALA A 413 29.04 19.73 -13.06
CA ALA A 413 29.54 20.22 -11.79
C ALA A 413 30.10 19.07 -10.95
N ASN A 414 30.88 19.41 -9.94
CA ASN A 414 31.31 18.50 -8.88
C ASN A 414 30.87 19.05 -7.52
N VAL A 415 30.85 18.19 -6.51
CA VAL A 415 30.55 18.61 -5.14
C VAL A 415 31.66 19.53 -4.64
N LYS A 416 31.28 20.75 -4.22
CA LYS A 416 32.17 21.74 -3.62
C LYS A 416 32.17 21.63 -2.09
N THR A 417 30.98 21.60 -1.49
CA THR A 417 30.80 21.56 -0.04
C THR A 417 29.76 20.51 0.33
N ALA A 418 30.21 19.32 0.71
CA ALA A 418 29.32 18.22 1.09
C ALA A 418 28.69 18.39 2.48
N THR A 419 29.47 18.88 3.44
CA THR A 419 29.04 19.01 4.84
C THR A 419 27.86 19.97 4.97
N GLY A 420 26.83 19.55 5.70
CA GLY A 420 25.61 20.34 5.93
C GLY A 420 24.65 20.41 4.72
N ASN A 421 24.97 19.73 3.61
CA ASN A 421 24.18 19.78 2.38
C ASN A 421 23.56 18.42 2.05
N ASN A 422 22.30 18.46 1.60
CA ASN A 422 21.52 17.30 1.19
C ASN A 422 21.08 17.44 -0.27
N VAL A 423 20.77 16.31 -0.88
CA VAL A 423 20.05 16.25 -2.16
C VAL A 423 18.57 16.06 -1.87
N TRP A 424 17.73 16.80 -2.57
CA TRP A 424 16.30 16.88 -2.29
C TRP A 424 15.44 16.50 -3.51
N THR A 425 14.22 16.04 -3.27
CA THR A 425 13.25 15.73 -4.35
C THR A 425 12.84 16.95 -5.15
N VAL A 426 12.72 18.09 -4.47
CA VAL A 426 12.55 19.46 -4.96
C VAL A 426 13.37 20.38 -4.05
N PRO A 427 13.70 21.62 -4.44
CA PRO A 427 14.49 22.53 -3.60
C PRO A 427 14.06 22.59 -2.14
N ASN A 428 15.02 22.54 -1.21
CA ASN A 428 14.73 22.61 0.22
C ASN A 428 13.92 23.88 0.56
N GLY A 429 12.97 23.76 1.47
CA GLY A 429 12.07 24.84 1.86
C GLY A 429 10.87 25.04 0.92
N THR A 430 10.77 24.32 -0.20
CA THR A 430 9.57 24.31 -1.07
C THR A 430 8.60 23.19 -0.68
N LEU A 431 7.33 23.31 -1.10
CA LEU A 431 6.30 22.30 -0.80
C LEU A 431 6.70 20.93 -1.37
N GLY A 432 6.68 19.90 -0.51
CA GLY A 432 6.99 18.52 -0.91
C GLY A 432 8.48 18.17 -0.92
N ALA A 433 9.35 19.08 -0.48
CA ALA A 433 10.78 18.80 -0.32
C ALA A 433 11.01 17.65 0.67
N LYS A 434 11.66 16.60 0.20
CA LYS A 434 12.12 15.46 1.00
C LYS A 434 13.59 15.22 0.71
N VAL A 435 14.36 14.86 1.74
CA VAL A 435 15.75 14.45 1.56
C VAL A 435 15.79 13.15 0.78
N VAL A 436 16.57 13.13 -0.30
CA VAL A 436 16.88 11.93 -1.08
C VAL A 436 18.06 11.22 -0.46
N ASN A 437 19.19 11.92 -0.32
CA ASN A 437 20.43 11.43 0.28
C ASN A 437 21.30 12.62 0.73
N PRO A 438 22.25 12.42 1.66
CA PRO A 438 23.31 13.38 1.92
C PRO A 438 24.14 13.65 0.66
N LEU A 439 24.54 14.91 0.43
CA LEU A 439 25.32 15.29 -0.76
C LEU A 439 26.70 14.60 -0.79
N SER A 440 27.24 14.26 0.38
CA SER A 440 28.51 13.53 0.52
C SER A 440 28.56 12.20 -0.24
N SER A 441 27.41 11.56 -0.46
CA SER A 441 27.28 10.31 -1.23
C SER A 441 27.73 10.45 -2.70
N TYR A 442 27.80 11.68 -3.19
CA TYR A 442 28.13 12.02 -4.58
C TYR A 442 29.48 12.74 -4.72
N THR A 443 30.28 12.81 -3.65
CA THR A 443 31.64 13.37 -3.70
C THR A 443 32.50 12.59 -4.70
N GLY A 444 33.24 13.31 -5.54
CA GLY A 444 34.08 12.71 -6.59
C GLY A 444 33.33 12.20 -7.83
N LYS A 445 32.00 12.34 -7.87
CA LYS A 445 31.19 12.06 -9.07
C LYS A 445 31.04 13.30 -9.94
N ASN A 446 30.78 13.08 -11.23
CA ASN A 446 30.43 14.13 -12.18
C ASN A 446 28.91 14.32 -12.19
N LEU A 447 28.44 15.51 -11.84
CA LEU A 447 27.01 15.83 -11.75
C LEU A 447 26.61 16.54 -13.04
N LYS A 448 25.83 15.87 -13.90
CA LYS A 448 25.26 16.50 -15.09
C LYS A 448 24.08 17.36 -14.68
N LEU A 449 24.19 18.68 -14.79
CA LEU A 449 23.11 19.59 -14.43
C LEU A 449 22.04 19.61 -15.52
N LEU A 450 20.78 19.47 -15.12
CA LEU A 450 19.63 19.36 -16.01
C LEU A 450 18.75 20.61 -15.99
N ARG A 451 18.54 21.18 -14.80
CA ARG A 451 17.65 22.32 -14.57
C ARG A 451 18.21 23.26 -13.51
N GLU A 452 17.81 24.52 -13.59
CA GLU A 452 18.04 25.56 -12.60
C GLU A 452 16.69 26.08 -12.09
N MET A 453 16.50 26.05 -10.77
CA MET A 453 15.30 26.59 -10.12
C MET A 453 15.71 27.68 -9.15
N LYS A 454 15.10 28.86 -9.28
CA LYS A 454 15.29 29.97 -8.34
C LYS A 454 14.11 30.04 -7.40
N THR A 455 14.42 29.97 -6.11
CA THR A 455 13.47 30.18 -5.01
C THR A 455 13.69 31.56 -4.38
N THR A 456 12.82 31.96 -3.45
CA THR A 456 13.04 33.15 -2.61
C THR A 456 14.33 33.13 -1.81
N LYS A 457 14.86 31.95 -1.44
CA LYS A 457 16.07 31.82 -0.61
C LYS A 457 17.35 31.50 -1.38
N GLY A 458 17.27 31.06 -2.63
CA GLY A 458 18.46 30.69 -3.39
C GLY A 458 18.18 29.95 -4.70
N ILE A 459 19.25 29.61 -5.39
CA ILE A 459 19.22 28.86 -6.66
C ILE A 459 19.57 27.40 -6.38
N TRP A 460 18.89 26.50 -7.07
CA TRP A 460 19.06 25.05 -6.95
C TRP A 460 19.28 24.45 -8.33
N TYR A 461 20.14 23.44 -8.40
CA TYR A 461 20.38 22.67 -9.62
C TYR A 461 19.82 21.26 -9.49
N GLN A 462 19.03 20.84 -10.47
CA GLN A 462 18.71 19.43 -10.64
C GLN A 462 19.86 18.75 -11.36
N PHE A 463 20.29 17.58 -10.90
CA PHE A 463 21.38 16.85 -11.54
C PHE A 463 21.08 15.36 -11.76
N ALA A 464 21.80 14.80 -12.72
CA ALA A 464 21.86 13.37 -13.02
C ALA A 464 23.29 12.83 -12.89
N ILE A 465 23.37 11.52 -12.63
CA ILE A 465 24.59 10.74 -12.69
C ILE A 465 24.29 9.51 -13.54
N ASP A 466 25.18 9.18 -14.49
CA ASP A 466 25.04 8.04 -15.42
C ASP A 466 23.65 7.99 -16.08
N GLY A 467 23.13 9.15 -16.51
CA GLY A 467 21.85 9.29 -17.19
C GLY A 467 20.61 9.25 -16.28
N ARG A 468 20.75 8.96 -14.98
CA ARG A 468 19.63 8.94 -14.03
C ARG A 468 19.53 10.24 -13.23
N THR A 469 18.37 10.89 -13.28
CA THR A 469 18.07 12.05 -12.43
C THR A 469 18.07 11.66 -10.96
N ILE A 470 18.82 12.39 -10.14
CA ILE A 470 19.00 12.11 -8.72
C ILE A 470 18.15 13.05 -7.86
N GLY A 471 18.22 14.36 -8.10
CA GLY A 471 17.49 15.35 -7.31
C GLY A 471 18.07 16.76 -7.45
N TRP A 472 17.70 17.63 -6.51
CA TRP A 472 18.08 19.03 -6.44
C TRP A 472 19.12 19.28 -5.36
N VAL A 473 20.08 20.14 -5.66
CA VAL A 473 21.16 20.57 -4.75
C VAL A 473 21.30 22.08 -4.78
N ASP A 474 21.65 22.69 -3.64
CA ASP A 474 21.92 24.13 -3.54
C ASP A 474 23.08 24.50 -4.49
N SER A 475 22.91 25.55 -5.29
CA SER A 475 23.92 26.00 -6.24
C SER A 475 25.27 26.33 -5.58
N LYS A 476 25.26 26.75 -4.31
CA LYS A 476 26.46 27.08 -3.53
C LYS A 476 27.26 25.86 -3.10
N ALA A 477 26.63 24.68 -3.09
CA ALA A 477 27.25 23.42 -2.66
C ALA A 477 27.99 22.67 -3.78
N VAL A 478 27.88 23.16 -5.02
CA VAL A 478 28.52 22.57 -6.20
C VAL A 478 29.44 23.57 -6.89
N ASN A 479 30.41 23.08 -7.65
CA ASN A 479 31.29 23.88 -8.49
C ASN A 479 31.15 23.43 -9.95
N ILE A 480 30.68 24.34 -10.81
CA ILE A 480 30.57 24.10 -12.25
C ILE A 480 31.98 24.09 -12.83
N PHE A 481 32.41 22.95 -13.37
CA PHE A 481 33.75 22.79 -13.95
C PHE A 481 33.71 22.66 -15.49
N TYR A 482 32.55 22.41 -16.09
CA TYR A 482 32.42 22.37 -17.54
C TYR A 482 31.11 22.98 -18.04
N THR A 483 31.25 23.84 -19.04
CA THR A 483 30.20 24.30 -19.95
C THR A 483 30.83 24.51 -21.34
N PRO A 484 30.10 24.35 -22.46
CA PRO A 484 30.68 24.45 -23.80
C PRO A 484 31.38 25.79 -24.11
N SER A 485 31.00 26.87 -23.41
CA SER A 485 31.67 28.17 -23.56
C SER A 485 33.13 28.19 -23.05
N MET A 486 33.56 27.16 -22.30
CA MET A 486 34.94 27.00 -21.84
C MET A 486 35.86 26.34 -22.90
N GLU A 487 35.32 25.90 -24.02
CA GLU A 487 36.07 25.19 -25.07
C GLU A 487 36.93 26.15 -25.91
N SER A 488 38.20 25.80 -26.14
CA SER A 488 39.11 26.58 -27.00
C SER A 488 39.37 25.87 -28.33
N THR A 489 39.65 26.63 -29.39
CA THR A 489 39.99 26.08 -30.72
C THR A 489 41.46 25.61 -30.73
N ALA A 490 41.75 24.49 -31.39
CA ALA A 490 43.12 23.96 -31.51
C ALA A 490 43.58 23.73 -32.96
N ASN A 491 42.70 23.18 -33.82
CA ASN A 491 42.97 22.89 -35.24
C ASN A 491 44.29 22.14 -35.51
N LEU A 492 44.52 21.03 -34.80
CA LEU A 492 45.77 20.26 -34.90
C LEU A 492 45.56 18.87 -35.51
N PRO A 493 46.43 18.37 -36.39
CA PRO A 493 46.37 17.00 -36.88
C PRO A 493 46.84 15.99 -35.81
N ARG A 494 46.13 14.86 -35.69
CA ARG A 494 46.44 13.79 -34.75
C ARG A 494 46.12 12.40 -35.33
N TYR A 495 46.79 11.38 -34.81
CA TYR A 495 46.56 9.97 -35.09
C TYR A 495 46.25 9.22 -33.79
N VAL A 496 45.52 8.12 -33.88
CA VAL A 496 45.17 7.29 -32.73
C VAL A 496 46.43 6.64 -32.12
N ALA A 497 46.64 6.85 -30.82
CA ALA A 497 47.69 6.22 -30.02
C ALA A 497 47.18 5.10 -29.12
N LEU A 498 45.97 5.27 -28.56
CA LEU A 498 45.32 4.31 -27.68
C LEU A 498 43.97 3.88 -28.31
N PRO A 499 43.95 2.83 -29.15
CA PRO A 499 42.75 2.44 -29.90
C PRO A 499 41.57 2.06 -29.01
N LYS A 500 41.83 1.58 -27.80
CA LYS A 500 40.81 1.17 -26.82
C LYS A 500 40.38 2.27 -25.87
N ASP A 501 40.94 3.48 -25.99
CA ASP A 501 40.48 4.59 -25.15
C ASP A 501 39.09 5.06 -25.58
N SER A 502 38.31 5.52 -24.60
CA SER A 502 36.90 5.82 -24.80
C SER A 502 36.68 7.19 -25.44
N ILE A 503 35.68 7.23 -26.31
CA ILE A 503 35.16 8.46 -26.93
C ILE A 503 33.90 8.87 -26.17
N TYR A 504 33.75 10.17 -25.90
CA TYR A 504 32.62 10.73 -25.17
C TYR A 504 31.92 11.84 -25.96
N TYR A 505 30.64 12.08 -25.70
CA TYR A 505 29.92 13.24 -26.26
C TYR A 505 30.43 14.57 -25.72
N PHE A 506 30.96 14.58 -24.50
CA PHE A 506 31.48 15.75 -23.78
C PHE A 506 32.84 15.42 -23.17
N PRO A 507 33.69 16.40 -22.81
CA PRO A 507 35.03 16.17 -22.25
C PRO A 507 35.01 15.69 -20.79
N VAL A 508 34.03 14.86 -20.42
CA VAL A 508 33.81 14.36 -19.07
C VAL A 508 33.63 12.86 -19.15
N ALA A 509 34.37 12.11 -18.32
CA ALA A 509 34.21 10.67 -18.21
C ALA A 509 32.89 10.36 -17.48
N ASP A 510 31.83 10.16 -18.25
CA ASP A 510 30.50 9.76 -17.79
C ASP A 510 30.02 8.61 -18.69
N THR A 511 29.63 7.50 -18.08
CA THR A 511 29.25 6.28 -18.82
C THR A 511 28.07 6.52 -19.76
N SER A 512 27.13 7.39 -19.36
CA SER A 512 25.97 7.77 -20.17
C SER A 512 26.34 8.57 -21.43
N THR A 513 27.57 9.07 -21.51
CA THR A 513 28.07 9.85 -22.64
C THR A 513 29.09 9.10 -23.50
N ARG A 514 29.39 7.84 -23.18
CA ARG A 514 30.37 7.03 -23.92
C ARG A 514 29.82 6.63 -25.29
N ARG A 515 30.54 6.99 -26.36
CA ARG A 515 30.20 6.69 -27.76
C ARG A 515 30.84 5.41 -28.30
N GLY A 516 31.92 4.94 -27.68
CA GLY A 516 32.70 3.80 -28.17
C GLY A 516 34.18 3.97 -27.88
N ASP A 517 35.03 3.40 -28.74
CA ASP A 517 36.49 3.50 -28.68
C ASP A 517 37.10 3.97 -30.02
N LEU A 518 38.39 4.26 -30.02
CA LEU A 518 39.13 4.78 -31.16
C LEU A 518 39.54 3.72 -32.22
N THR A 519 39.16 2.44 -32.06
CA THR A 519 39.67 1.34 -32.92
C THR A 519 39.36 1.57 -34.40
N LYS A 520 38.19 2.13 -34.71
CA LYS A 520 37.75 2.38 -36.09
C LYS A 520 38.54 3.49 -36.80
N TYR A 521 39.24 4.32 -36.04
CA TYR A 521 39.95 5.49 -36.55
C TYR A 521 41.47 5.28 -36.63
N LEU A 522 41.93 4.04 -36.56
CA LEU A 522 43.33 3.70 -36.74
C LEU A 522 43.81 4.13 -38.12
N ASN A 523 44.97 4.78 -38.17
CA ASN A 523 45.64 5.27 -39.39
C ASN A 523 44.92 6.35 -40.17
N ILE A 524 43.85 6.89 -39.59
CA ILE A 524 43.18 8.05 -40.15
C ILE A 524 43.82 9.29 -39.54
N LYS A 525 44.17 10.25 -40.39
CA LYS A 525 44.56 11.60 -39.95
C LYS A 525 43.31 12.32 -39.45
N LEU A 526 43.21 12.51 -38.15
CA LEU A 526 42.11 13.21 -37.49
C LEU A 526 42.47 14.67 -37.22
N THR A 527 41.46 15.52 -37.08
CA THR A 527 41.63 16.92 -36.71
C THR A 527 41.10 17.16 -35.30
N VAL A 528 41.93 17.72 -34.42
CA VAL A 528 41.48 18.28 -33.14
C VAL A 528 40.87 19.64 -33.43
N HIS A 529 39.55 19.74 -33.34
CA HIS A 529 38.84 20.99 -33.61
C HIS A 529 38.69 21.85 -32.35
N LYS A 530 38.44 21.23 -31.18
CA LYS A 530 38.40 21.91 -29.88
C LYS A 530 39.27 21.20 -28.84
N GLN A 531 39.72 21.94 -27.84
CA GLN A 531 40.41 21.42 -26.66
C GLN A 531 39.97 22.12 -25.38
N ILE A 532 40.09 21.41 -24.26
CA ILE A 532 39.85 21.95 -22.92
C ILE A 532 40.61 21.14 -21.87
N THR A 533 41.06 21.78 -20.80
CA THR A 533 41.65 21.10 -19.64
C THR A 533 40.65 21.11 -18.50
N LEU A 534 40.24 19.92 -18.05
CA LEU A 534 39.30 19.72 -16.95
C LEU A 534 39.95 18.87 -15.87
N ASN A 535 40.00 19.39 -14.63
CA ASN A 535 40.61 18.70 -13.47
C ASN A 535 42.01 18.12 -13.79
N GLY A 536 42.85 18.90 -14.48
CA GLY A 536 44.21 18.51 -14.87
C GLY A 536 44.30 17.57 -16.10
N THR A 537 43.18 17.12 -16.65
CA THR A 537 43.16 16.29 -17.87
C THR A 537 42.88 17.14 -19.10
N LEU A 538 43.78 17.11 -20.08
CA LEU A 538 43.56 17.73 -21.39
C LEU A 538 42.68 16.82 -22.26
N TRP A 539 41.62 17.37 -22.82
CA TRP A 539 40.68 16.72 -23.72
C TRP A 539 40.70 17.35 -25.10
N TYR A 540 40.49 16.53 -26.12
CA TYR A 540 40.42 16.92 -27.53
C TYR A 540 39.10 16.46 -28.15
N ARG A 541 38.43 17.37 -28.85
CA ARG A 541 37.30 17.04 -29.72
C ARG A 541 37.83 16.70 -31.12
N LEU A 542 37.73 15.43 -31.48
CA LEU A 542 38.22 14.92 -32.76
C LEU A 542 37.15 15.01 -33.85
N MET A 543 37.62 15.32 -35.05
CA MET A 543 36.84 15.34 -36.29
C MET A 543 37.49 14.40 -37.31
N ASN A 544 36.66 13.70 -38.09
CA ASN A 544 37.07 13.03 -39.33
C ASN A 544 36.43 13.78 -40.51
N GLY A 545 37.19 14.64 -41.18
CA GLY A 545 36.61 15.61 -42.11
C GLY A 545 35.64 16.55 -41.39
N SER A 546 34.37 16.56 -41.81
CA SER A 546 33.28 17.33 -41.19
C SER A 546 32.56 16.59 -40.07
N GLU A 547 32.80 15.29 -39.88
CA GLU A 547 32.10 14.47 -38.88
C GLU A 547 32.74 14.62 -37.50
N SER A 548 31.93 14.91 -36.48
CA SER A 548 32.36 14.92 -35.08
C SER A 548 32.45 13.49 -34.52
N ILE A 549 33.66 13.06 -34.19
CA ILE A 549 33.91 11.79 -33.47
C ILE A 549 33.56 11.96 -32.00
N GLY A 550 33.85 13.11 -31.40
CA GLY A 550 33.61 13.39 -29.99
C GLY A 550 34.90 13.67 -29.23
N TRP A 551 34.78 13.69 -27.91
CA TRP A 551 35.86 14.03 -27.00
C TRP A 551 36.65 12.81 -26.55
N VAL A 552 37.96 12.93 -26.57
CA VAL A 552 38.91 11.95 -26.04
C VAL A 552 39.94 12.64 -25.18
N ARG A 553 40.59 11.88 -24.29
CA ARG A 553 41.76 12.39 -23.58
C ARG A 553 42.89 12.63 -24.57
N ALA A 554 43.65 13.70 -24.41
CA ALA A 554 44.74 14.04 -25.32
C ALA A 554 45.79 12.94 -25.44
N VAL A 555 46.01 12.16 -24.37
CA VAL A 555 46.92 10.99 -24.34
C VAL A 555 46.49 9.85 -25.27
N ALA A 556 45.24 9.84 -25.72
CA ALA A 556 44.71 8.82 -26.63
C ALA A 556 45.17 9.02 -28.08
N VAL A 557 45.76 10.16 -28.39
CA VAL A 557 46.19 10.55 -29.72
C VAL A 557 47.58 11.18 -29.72
N THR A 558 48.24 11.16 -30.87
CA THR A 558 49.63 11.61 -31.05
C THR A 558 49.78 12.41 -32.34
N PRO A 559 50.74 13.34 -32.46
CA PRO A 559 51.07 13.96 -33.76
C PRO A 559 51.71 12.97 -34.76
N THR A 560 52.27 11.86 -34.31
CA THR A 560 53.04 10.92 -35.13
C THR A 560 52.18 9.78 -35.65
N ASN A 561 52.26 9.44 -36.93
CA ASN A 561 51.61 8.25 -37.47
C ASN A 561 52.41 6.99 -37.09
N TYR A 562 51.73 5.92 -36.67
CA TYR A 562 52.38 4.67 -36.25
C TYR A 562 52.64 3.72 -37.42
N ASP A 563 53.70 2.92 -37.31
CA ASP A 563 54.01 1.85 -38.23
C ASP A 563 52.99 0.72 -38.13
N GLN A 564 52.58 0.19 -39.28
CA GLN A 564 51.56 -0.86 -39.33
C GLN A 564 52.17 -2.23 -39.10
N PRO A 565 51.56 -3.10 -38.28
CA PRO A 565 52.00 -4.47 -38.13
C PRO A 565 51.75 -5.23 -39.44
N VAL A 566 52.78 -5.88 -39.97
CA VAL A 566 52.70 -6.79 -41.13
C VAL A 566 52.52 -8.22 -40.62
N TYR A 567 53.36 -8.65 -39.68
CA TYR A 567 53.20 -9.92 -38.97
C TYR A 567 53.91 -9.89 -37.61
N ASN A 568 53.53 -10.82 -36.73
CA ASN A 568 54.22 -11.08 -35.47
C ASN A 568 54.17 -12.58 -35.15
N LYS A 569 55.29 -13.28 -35.35
CA LYS A 569 55.38 -14.75 -35.20
C LYS A 569 56.38 -15.13 -34.12
N THR A 570 56.18 -16.30 -33.53
CA THR A 570 57.18 -16.93 -32.66
C THR A 570 58.33 -17.47 -33.50
N VAL A 571 59.54 -17.41 -32.97
CA VAL A 571 60.74 -17.93 -33.62
C VAL A 571 61.63 -18.65 -32.60
N THR A 572 62.47 -19.55 -33.09
CA THR A 572 63.49 -20.23 -32.28
C THR A 572 64.87 -19.85 -32.82
N ALA A 573 65.40 -18.75 -32.30
CA ALA A 573 66.67 -18.21 -32.75
C ALA A 573 67.48 -17.63 -31.58
N TYR A 574 68.79 -17.51 -31.79
CA TYR A 574 69.69 -16.83 -30.87
C TYR A 574 70.56 -15.85 -31.64
N GLY A 575 70.85 -14.71 -30.99
CA GLY A 575 71.73 -13.69 -31.53
C GLY A 575 72.60 -13.05 -30.45
N ARG A 576 73.58 -12.28 -30.90
CA ARG A 576 74.37 -11.37 -30.06
C ARG A 576 74.17 -9.95 -30.53
N THR A 577 74.34 -9.00 -29.64
CA THR A 577 74.30 -7.58 -29.99
C THR A 577 75.40 -7.23 -30.99
N LYS A 578 75.04 -6.53 -32.06
CA LYS A 578 76.00 -5.87 -32.97
C LYS A 578 76.37 -4.54 -32.32
N THR A 579 77.64 -4.34 -31.97
CA THR A 579 78.13 -3.16 -31.25
C THR A 579 77.63 -1.87 -31.88
N THR A 580 76.72 -1.18 -31.20
CA THR A 580 76.26 0.17 -31.55
C THR A 580 75.87 0.92 -30.27
N ALA A 581 76.46 2.09 -30.08
CA ALA A 581 75.97 3.06 -29.12
C ALA A 581 74.53 3.47 -29.50
N ASN A 582 73.71 3.83 -28.51
CA ASN A 582 72.35 4.40 -28.68
C ASN A 582 71.20 3.45 -29.07
N GLN A 583 71.35 2.12 -28.95
CA GLN A 583 70.24 1.18 -29.07
C GLN A 583 69.59 0.87 -27.70
N TYR A 584 68.26 0.77 -27.67
CA TYR A 584 67.47 0.49 -26.46
C TYR A 584 66.58 -0.73 -26.65
N ILE A 585 66.27 -1.38 -25.54
CA ILE A 585 65.23 -2.38 -25.41
C ILE A 585 63.93 -1.65 -25.10
N TRP A 586 62.89 -1.95 -25.87
CA TRP A 586 61.59 -1.29 -25.80
C TRP A 586 60.52 -2.22 -25.24
N SER A 587 59.55 -1.68 -24.49
CA SER A 587 58.49 -2.49 -23.88
C SER A 587 57.53 -3.08 -24.91
N ILE A 588 57.32 -2.38 -26.03
CA ILE A 588 56.59 -2.87 -27.21
C ILE A 588 57.41 -2.64 -28.48
N VAL A 589 56.92 -3.12 -29.63
CA VAL A 589 57.58 -2.88 -30.92
C VAL A 589 57.69 -1.36 -31.15
N PRO A 590 58.91 -0.82 -31.41
CA PRO A 590 59.09 0.60 -31.69
C PRO A 590 58.14 1.14 -32.76
N ASN A 591 57.69 2.37 -32.57
CA ASN A 591 56.78 3.08 -33.47
C ASN A 591 55.47 2.32 -33.78
N THR A 592 54.97 1.48 -32.87
CA THR A 592 53.63 0.87 -32.97
C THR A 592 52.67 1.40 -31.91
N TYR A 593 51.38 1.09 -32.02
CA TYR A 593 50.34 1.59 -31.10
C TYR A 593 50.58 1.19 -29.65
N GLY A 594 50.35 2.13 -28.73
CA GLY A 594 50.50 1.94 -27.30
C GLY A 594 51.60 2.82 -26.68
N ILE A 595 51.68 2.76 -25.35
CA ILE A 595 52.71 3.50 -24.60
C ILE A 595 54.01 2.69 -24.67
N ASN A 596 54.95 3.16 -25.48
CA ASN A 596 56.27 2.54 -25.61
C ASN A 596 57.28 3.19 -24.66
N THR A 597 57.94 2.39 -23.83
CA THR A 597 58.91 2.84 -22.84
C THR A 597 60.27 2.20 -23.08
N LYS A 598 61.35 2.96 -22.82
CA LYS A 598 62.72 2.42 -22.81
C LYS A 598 62.90 1.56 -21.56
N VAL A 599 63.08 0.26 -21.75
CA VAL A 599 63.29 -0.70 -20.65
C VAL A 599 64.73 -0.62 -20.16
N ALA A 600 65.70 -0.71 -21.06
CA ALA A 600 67.13 -0.61 -20.75
C ALA A 600 67.96 -0.34 -22.01
N PRO A 601 69.19 0.19 -21.89
CA PRO A 601 70.16 0.19 -22.98
C PRO A 601 70.51 -1.23 -23.43
N LEU A 602 70.56 -1.49 -24.75
CA LEU A 602 70.91 -2.80 -25.29
C LEU A 602 72.38 -3.16 -25.00
N SER A 603 73.24 -2.16 -24.82
CA SER A 603 74.66 -2.32 -24.46
C SER A 603 74.86 -3.08 -23.14
N ASN A 604 73.90 -3.07 -22.23
CA ASN A 604 73.93 -3.84 -20.97
C ASN A 604 73.99 -5.37 -21.21
N TYR A 605 73.70 -5.79 -22.43
CA TYR A 605 73.70 -7.19 -22.87
C TYR A 605 74.77 -7.47 -23.93
N SER A 606 75.77 -6.57 -24.06
CA SER A 606 76.88 -6.75 -24.98
C SER A 606 77.62 -8.07 -24.73
N GLY A 607 77.87 -8.83 -25.79
CA GLY A 607 78.54 -10.13 -25.72
C GLY A 607 77.69 -11.27 -25.14
N LYS A 608 76.52 -11.01 -24.55
CA LYS A 608 75.62 -12.07 -24.04
C LYS A 608 74.88 -12.75 -25.20
N LYS A 609 74.53 -14.03 -24.99
CA LYS A 609 73.66 -14.78 -25.90
C LYS A 609 72.21 -14.40 -25.58
N LEU A 610 71.51 -13.85 -26.56
CA LEU A 610 70.14 -13.42 -26.42
C LEU A 610 69.24 -14.37 -27.19
N ARG A 611 68.26 -14.95 -26.50
CA ARG A 611 67.24 -15.79 -27.13
C ARG A 611 66.20 -14.88 -27.77
N ILE A 612 65.97 -15.07 -29.06
CA ILE A 612 64.94 -14.38 -29.82
C ILE A 612 63.67 -15.24 -29.76
N LEU A 613 62.63 -14.69 -29.15
CA LEU A 613 61.36 -15.38 -28.90
C LEU A 613 60.32 -15.11 -30.01
N ARG A 614 60.33 -13.88 -30.54
CA ARG A 614 59.39 -13.43 -31.56
C ARG A 614 60.08 -12.53 -32.58
N GLU A 615 59.56 -12.57 -33.80
CA GLU A 615 59.92 -11.69 -34.90
C GLU A 615 58.66 -10.92 -35.33
N ALA A 616 58.72 -9.59 -35.30
CA ALA A 616 57.64 -8.72 -35.74
C ALA A 616 58.11 -7.81 -36.87
N LYS A 617 57.40 -7.85 -37.99
CA LYS A 617 57.61 -6.93 -39.12
C LYS A 617 56.54 -5.85 -39.07
N THR A 618 56.95 -4.60 -39.21
CA THR A 618 56.08 -3.46 -39.44
C THR A 618 56.40 -2.81 -40.79
N THR A 619 55.61 -1.81 -41.19
CA THR A 619 55.93 -0.96 -42.35
C THR A 619 57.27 -0.22 -42.19
N GLY A 620 57.67 0.10 -40.96
CA GLY A 620 58.91 0.84 -40.69
C GLY A 620 60.13 -0.02 -40.34
N GLY A 621 59.97 -1.32 -40.05
CA GLY A 621 61.13 -2.13 -39.67
C GLY A 621 60.84 -3.57 -39.31
N LEU A 622 61.90 -4.33 -39.01
CA LEU A 622 61.84 -5.67 -38.45
C LEU A 622 62.38 -5.62 -37.01
N TYR A 623 61.72 -6.32 -36.09
CA TYR A 623 62.02 -6.25 -34.68
C TYR A 623 62.02 -7.64 -34.04
N TYR A 624 62.86 -7.81 -33.02
CA TYR A 624 63.01 -9.05 -32.27
C TYR A 624 62.62 -8.86 -30.81
N GLN A 625 61.76 -9.74 -30.30
CA GLN A 625 61.55 -9.87 -28.87
C GLN A 625 62.66 -10.75 -28.30
N ILE A 626 63.43 -10.21 -27.37
CA ILE A 626 64.60 -10.88 -26.80
C ILE A 626 64.39 -11.25 -25.34
N SER A 627 65.11 -12.30 -24.93
CA SER A 627 65.26 -12.73 -23.54
C SER A 627 66.70 -13.05 -23.22
N SER A 628 67.06 -12.95 -21.94
CA SER A 628 68.37 -13.29 -21.40
C SER A 628 68.16 -14.08 -20.12
N ASN A 629 68.83 -15.22 -19.97
CA ASN A 629 68.67 -16.12 -18.81
C ASN A 629 67.21 -16.50 -18.50
N GLY A 630 66.36 -16.65 -19.53
CA GLY A 630 64.94 -17.02 -19.38
C GLY A 630 63.98 -15.84 -19.15
N THR A 631 64.48 -14.65 -18.84
CA THR A 631 63.65 -13.46 -18.62
C THR A 631 63.44 -12.68 -19.92
N VAL A 632 62.19 -12.40 -20.28
CA VAL A 632 61.83 -11.53 -21.42
C VAL A 632 62.25 -10.10 -21.12
N LEU A 633 63.05 -9.50 -22.01
CA LEU A 633 63.55 -8.14 -21.83
C LEU A 633 62.71 -7.10 -22.58
N GLY A 634 62.24 -7.43 -23.77
CA GLY A 634 61.49 -6.51 -24.63
C GLY A 634 61.87 -6.65 -26.10
N TRP A 635 61.60 -5.59 -26.87
CA TRP A 635 61.78 -5.54 -28.32
C TRP A 635 63.00 -4.69 -28.70
N VAL A 636 63.75 -5.16 -29.71
CA VAL A 636 64.89 -4.45 -30.30
C VAL A 636 64.77 -4.46 -31.82
N ASN A 637 65.43 -3.51 -32.49
CA ASN A 637 65.53 -3.53 -33.95
C ASN A 637 66.31 -4.77 -34.40
N ALA A 638 65.81 -5.52 -35.38
CA ALA A 638 66.45 -6.74 -35.86
C ALA A 638 67.90 -6.50 -36.34
N SER A 639 68.19 -5.33 -36.90
CA SER A 639 69.54 -4.97 -37.36
C SER A 639 70.55 -4.78 -36.22
N SER A 640 70.08 -4.63 -34.98
CA SER A 640 70.93 -4.50 -33.78
C SER A 640 71.48 -5.84 -33.28
N LEU A 641 71.03 -6.97 -33.84
CA LEU A 641 71.50 -8.30 -33.50
C LEU A 641 72.16 -8.99 -34.69
N THR A 642 73.26 -9.69 -34.44
CA THR A 642 73.79 -10.71 -35.34
C THR A 642 73.22 -12.04 -34.91
N LYS A 643 72.31 -12.61 -35.71
CA LYS A 643 71.74 -13.94 -35.48
C LYS A 643 72.79 -15.00 -35.79
N PHE A 644 73.13 -15.87 -34.83
CA PHE A 644 74.10 -16.95 -35.01
C PHE A 644 73.46 -18.34 -34.98
N TYR A 645 72.18 -18.44 -34.59
CA TYR A 645 71.37 -19.64 -34.69
C TYR A 645 69.95 -19.29 -35.09
N ASP A 646 69.42 -20.03 -36.06
CA ASP A 646 68.02 -20.04 -36.50
C ASP A 646 67.67 -21.48 -36.86
N ASN A 647 66.67 -22.08 -36.20
CA ASN A 647 66.36 -23.49 -36.39
C ASN A 647 65.96 -23.83 -37.85
N LEU A 648 65.42 -22.87 -38.60
CA LEU A 648 65.02 -23.07 -39.99
C LEU A 648 66.21 -23.10 -40.97
N ILE A 649 67.38 -22.60 -40.56
CA ILE A 649 68.54 -22.39 -41.44
C ILE A 649 69.74 -23.22 -40.97
N ALA A 650 69.96 -23.32 -39.67
CA ALA A 650 71.19 -23.87 -39.09
C ALA A 650 71.15 -25.40 -38.94
N GLU A 651 69.97 -26.02 -38.86
CA GLU A 651 69.82 -27.45 -38.62
C GLU A 651 69.80 -28.28 -39.91
N LYS A 652 70.78 -29.16 -40.08
CA LYS A 652 70.85 -30.12 -41.19
C LYS A 652 70.42 -31.50 -40.71
N THR A 653 69.67 -32.23 -41.54
CA THR A 653 69.32 -33.64 -41.27
C THR A 653 70.56 -34.51 -41.39
N VAL A 654 70.77 -35.39 -40.42
CA VAL A 654 71.80 -36.43 -40.44
C VAL A 654 71.18 -37.73 -39.95
N ASN A 655 71.83 -38.86 -40.21
CA ASN A 655 71.46 -40.14 -39.62
C ASN A 655 72.73 -40.87 -39.19
N LEU A 656 73.19 -40.55 -37.98
CA LEU A 656 74.44 -41.07 -37.44
C LEU A 656 74.17 -41.83 -36.15
N THR A 657 74.88 -42.94 -35.97
CA THR A 657 74.90 -43.66 -34.68
C THR A 657 76.02 -43.09 -33.81
N LYS A 658 75.72 -42.74 -32.56
CA LYS A 658 76.67 -42.12 -31.61
C LYS A 658 76.59 -42.79 -30.24
N LYS A 659 77.71 -42.85 -29.53
CA LYS A 659 77.78 -43.22 -28.11
C LYS A 659 78.29 -42.06 -27.27
N VAL A 660 77.91 -42.03 -25.99
CA VAL A 660 78.41 -41.02 -25.05
C VAL A 660 79.90 -41.27 -24.79
N ALA A 661 80.73 -40.26 -25.06
CA ALA A 661 82.15 -40.25 -24.71
C ALA A 661 82.40 -39.51 -23.37
N ASN A 662 81.62 -38.46 -23.09
CA ASN A 662 81.71 -37.66 -21.87
C ASN A 662 80.36 -37.66 -21.14
N THR A 663 80.26 -38.39 -20.02
CA THR A 663 79.04 -38.50 -19.21
C THR A 663 78.69 -37.22 -18.47
N SER A 664 79.67 -36.33 -18.23
CA SER A 664 79.45 -34.99 -17.69
C SER A 664 79.00 -33.98 -18.75
N GLY A 665 78.98 -34.37 -20.04
CA GLY A 665 78.48 -33.56 -21.14
C GLY A 665 77.01 -33.18 -20.94
N VAL A 666 76.63 -31.97 -21.36
CA VAL A 666 75.31 -31.38 -21.10
C VAL A 666 74.38 -31.57 -22.29
N LEU A 667 73.10 -31.83 -22.00
CA LEU A 667 71.99 -31.79 -22.97
C LEU A 667 71.29 -30.43 -22.89
N TYR A 668 71.00 -29.84 -24.04
CA TYR A 668 70.27 -28.58 -24.17
C TYR A 668 69.05 -28.75 -25.09
N SER A 669 68.01 -27.93 -24.94
CA SER A 669 66.86 -27.98 -25.86
C SER A 669 67.14 -27.40 -27.24
N PHE A 670 68.16 -26.55 -27.37
CA PHE A 670 68.67 -25.99 -28.62
C PHE A 670 70.21 -26.15 -28.69
N PRO A 671 70.85 -26.11 -29.88
CA PRO A 671 72.31 -26.23 -30.03
C PRO A 671 73.05 -24.95 -29.59
N VAL A 672 72.77 -24.49 -28.38
CA VAL A 672 73.38 -23.32 -27.75
C VAL A 672 73.63 -23.67 -26.28
N ASP A 673 74.85 -23.47 -25.82
CA ASP A 673 75.24 -23.56 -24.42
C ASP A 673 74.70 -22.33 -23.66
N ASP A 674 73.42 -22.41 -23.28
CA ASP A 674 72.67 -21.40 -22.53
C ASP A 674 71.98 -22.08 -21.31
N PRO A 675 72.28 -21.67 -20.06
CA PRO A 675 71.78 -22.35 -18.85
C PRO A 675 70.26 -22.59 -18.77
N PRO A 676 69.37 -21.65 -19.13
CA PRO A 676 67.92 -21.82 -19.04
C PRO A 676 67.34 -22.94 -19.93
N ILE A 677 68.11 -23.41 -20.91
CA ILE A 677 67.68 -24.46 -21.83
C ILE A 677 68.41 -25.79 -21.57
N LYS A 678 69.15 -25.89 -20.47
CA LYS A 678 69.80 -27.12 -20.02
C LYS A 678 68.75 -28.15 -19.58
N LEU A 679 68.78 -29.33 -20.19
CA LEU A 679 67.89 -30.46 -19.91
C LEU A 679 68.50 -31.46 -18.91
N GLY A 680 69.82 -31.46 -18.74
CA GLY A 680 70.53 -32.39 -17.85
C GLY A 680 71.93 -32.72 -18.35
N THR A 681 72.51 -33.82 -17.87
CA THR A 681 73.78 -34.38 -18.36
C THR A 681 73.57 -35.70 -19.11
N LEU A 682 74.58 -36.12 -19.87
CA LEU A 682 74.58 -37.38 -20.63
C LEU A 682 74.79 -38.63 -19.77
N SER A 683 74.99 -38.48 -18.46
CA SER A 683 75.24 -39.57 -17.50
C SER A 683 74.26 -40.73 -17.61
N LYS A 684 72.96 -40.44 -17.78
CA LYS A 684 71.88 -41.45 -17.92
C LYS A 684 71.94 -42.25 -19.22
N PHE A 685 72.75 -41.82 -20.18
CA PHE A 685 72.90 -42.45 -21.49
C PHE A 685 74.30 -43.05 -21.67
N ALA A 686 75.05 -43.24 -20.57
CA ALA A 686 76.31 -43.96 -20.59
C ALA A 686 76.11 -45.36 -21.18
N ASN A 687 76.94 -45.75 -22.15
CA ASN A 687 76.87 -47.02 -22.88
C ASN A 687 75.59 -47.28 -23.70
N VAL A 688 74.69 -46.29 -23.80
CA VAL A 688 73.51 -46.37 -24.69
C VAL A 688 73.90 -45.94 -26.10
N THR A 689 73.43 -46.69 -27.10
CA THR A 689 73.55 -46.31 -28.51
C THR A 689 72.45 -45.31 -28.85
N LEU A 690 72.82 -44.12 -29.32
CA LEU A 690 71.90 -43.02 -29.63
C LEU A 690 71.95 -42.70 -31.13
N THR A 691 70.85 -42.19 -31.66
CA THR A 691 70.78 -41.70 -33.05
C THR A 691 70.90 -40.18 -33.05
N ALA A 692 71.87 -39.62 -33.76
CA ALA A 692 71.88 -38.22 -34.10
C ALA A 692 71.05 -37.98 -35.36
N ASP A 693 69.96 -37.21 -35.26
CA ASP A 693 69.03 -36.97 -36.36
C ASP A 693 69.14 -35.55 -36.97
N ARG A 694 69.78 -34.64 -36.25
CA ARG A 694 70.12 -33.29 -36.73
C ARG A 694 71.53 -32.90 -36.33
N GLN A 695 72.16 -32.09 -37.16
CA GLN A 695 73.44 -31.44 -36.91
C GLN A 695 73.30 -29.93 -37.07
N ALA A 696 73.97 -29.15 -36.23
CA ALA A 696 74.09 -27.71 -36.39
C ALA A 696 75.53 -27.27 -36.11
N ASN A 697 76.07 -26.37 -36.95
CA ASN A 697 77.38 -25.77 -36.75
C ASN A 697 77.19 -24.35 -36.22
N ILE A 698 77.38 -24.17 -34.92
CA ILE A 698 77.07 -22.94 -34.20
C ILE A 698 78.35 -22.39 -33.57
N GLU A 699 78.72 -21.17 -33.96
CA GLU A 699 79.94 -20.49 -33.47
C GLU A 699 81.21 -21.38 -33.57
N GLY A 700 81.36 -22.11 -34.67
CA GLY A 700 82.51 -23.00 -34.91
C GLY A 700 82.44 -24.35 -34.18
N LYS A 701 81.39 -24.61 -33.40
CA LYS A 701 81.17 -25.89 -32.70
C LYS A 701 80.12 -26.73 -33.43
N VAL A 702 80.39 -28.03 -33.57
CA VAL A 702 79.43 -28.99 -34.11
C VAL A 702 78.54 -29.52 -32.99
N TRP A 703 77.24 -29.40 -33.16
CA TRP A 703 76.22 -29.91 -32.26
C TRP A 703 75.41 -31.01 -32.95
N TYR A 704 75.04 -32.03 -32.19
CA TYR A 704 74.13 -33.08 -32.63
C TYR A 704 72.88 -33.12 -31.76
N ARG A 705 71.71 -33.24 -32.39
CA ARG A 705 70.46 -33.56 -31.72
C ARG A 705 70.32 -35.06 -31.62
N LEU A 706 70.19 -35.56 -30.40
CA LEU A 706 70.19 -36.98 -30.12
C LEU A 706 68.77 -37.48 -29.87
N LYS A 707 68.54 -38.73 -30.28
CA LYS A 707 67.37 -39.54 -30.00
C LYS A 707 67.77 -40.83 -29.28
N ASN A 708 66.96 -41.23 -28.32
CA ASN A 708 66.96 -42.57 -27.76
C ASN A 708 65.69 -43.29 -28.24
N GLY A 709 65.83 -44.26 -29.15
CA GLY A 709 64.71 -44.74 -29.95
C GLY A 709 64.06 -43.61 -30.75
N ASN A 710 62.75 -43.42 -30.60
CA ASN A 710 62.02 -42.35 -31.28
C ASN A 710 61.99 -41.02 -30.52
N THR A 711 62.49 -40.98 -29.28
CA THR A 711 62.38 -39.82 -28.40
C THR A 711 63.60 -38.90 -28.54
N VAL A 712 63.38 -37.63 -28.89
CA VAL A 712 64.43 -36.60 -28.86
C VAL A 712 64.79 -36.29 -27.42
N ILE A 713 66.07 -36.43 -27.07
CA ILE A 713 66.57 -36.18 -25.71
C ILE A 713 67.28 -34.83 -25.58
N GLY A 714 67.66 -34.20 -26.69
CA GLY A 714 68.25 -32.86 -26.72
C GLY A 714 69.48 -32.75 -27.63
N TRP A 715 70.08 -31.57 -27.61
CA TRP A 715 71.30 -31.22 -28.32
C TRP A 715 72.52 -31.33 -27.41
N THR A 716 73.62 -31.84 -27.93
CA THR A 716 74.92 -31.81 -27.25
C THR A 716 76.06 -31.58 -28.25
N LEU A 717 77.22 -31.18 -27.74
CA LEU A 717 78.41 -30.96 -28.55
C LEU A 717 78.96 -32.30 -29.07
N LEU A 718 79.50 -32.30 -30.30
CA LEU A 718 80.22 -33.44 -30.87
C LEU A 718 81.32 -33.96 -29.95
N ALA A 719 82.03 -33.07 -29.24
CA ALA A 719 83.07 -33.44 -28.29
C ALA A 719 82.59 -34.35 -27.13
N ASN A 720 81.28 -34.44 -26.87
CA ASN A 720 80.72 -35.33 -25.86
C ASN A 720 80.41 -36.74 -26.41
N LEU A 721 80.64 -36.99 -27.69
CA LEU A 721 80.22 -38.19 -28.42
C LEU A 721 81.42 -38.88 -29.07
N LYS A 722 81.34 -40.20 -29.21
CA LYS A 722 82.26 -41.04 -29.99
C LYS A 722 81.49 -41.90 -30.98
#